data_AF-A0A815TCM5-F1
#
_entry.id   AF-A0A815TCM5-F1
#
_cell.length_a   1.000
_cell.length_b   1.000
_cell.length_c   1.000
_cell.angle_alpha   90.00
_cell.angle_beta   90.00
_cell.angle_gamma   90.00
#
_symmetry.space_group_name_H-M   'P 1'
#
loop_
_entity.id
_entity.type
_entity.pdbx_description
1 polymer ?
#
loop_
_entity_poly.entity_id
_entity_poly.type
_entity_poly.pdbx_seq_one_letter_code
_entity_poly.pdbx_strand_id
1 'polypeptide(L)'
;GVDLNRCVTYPHTANVLQFVCGLGPRKASHLLKFWKQSNSHLENRTYLVVKYKMGRYVFSNCAGFIKINTSALADSESYIEILDSTRVHPEAYDWARKMAVDALEYEDSSEIEPSRALEEIFENPERLKELDLDAFATELQKTNYGDQSITLYDIRAELTNRYKDLRIRYEQPTKEDLFHFITKETPLTFYVGKMIQCQVCQPPIVYKKPSAEQLENAQPDKDEISGFWKCPFCHIDRFQELKEVWDHFDKGSCEGTPIGVRTRLDNGCTGFISLKNLSDTPVRNPNERVRKLQVIYSRIMNINIERFSVELTCKTSDLKDAEETWRPKKDQYYDKDEEDKDLQRMDKEKQIKQAQASLSFVKRVIAHPSFMNVNYKDCERLLMTRDLGDAIIRPSSKANDHLTITWKLVDGVLHNIDVIEKSKPNSFSLGKRLLIVDPRTQEIEEFEDLDEILARYIKPMANFVADIVVHKYYRNLSQPVPSSTPASSSIQPITAVTSTQIPPPNSQESIKILNNLLCDDKRRNPTRIRYYITISSELPTKFLLSYMPTRKPIHEYFTIQPTGIRFRTNVYPSLNDMLNWFKIHYADNQVTPSPITRSSRHHTSTVTNTPAPPIPTGGSSSRTPTGSSSMSLSSTPVVNPGSLTPAVTPSPLAAAIAAYNFATSTPLPHNNFSTTMPPPPPPPIPRMPSSTPLHPSMMLPPPPPLALYQQMLQSNPMQMQQWPLPPVPPPLPTQQYY
;
A
#
# COMPACT_ATOMS: atom_id res chain seq x y z
N GLY A 1 -39.26 -17.79 -31.59
CA GLY A 1 -39.39 -16.85 -32.71
C GLY A 1 -40.38 -15.76 -32.36
N VAL A 2 -40.86 -15.06 -33.38
CA VAL A 2 -41.34 -13.67 -33.29
C VAL A 2 -42.69 -13.55 -33.97
N ASP A 3 -43.64 -12.90 -33.29
CA ASP A 3 -44.93 -12.53 -33.88
C ASP A 3 -44.80 -11.21 -34.65
N LEU A 4 -44.92 -11.28 -35.98
CA LEU A 4 -44.74 -10.12 -36.84
C LEU A 4 -45.86 -9.08 -36.65
N ASN A 5 -47.10 -9.54 -36.49
CA ASN A 5 -48.24 -8.65 -36.26
C ASN A 5 -48.06 -7.89 -34.95
N ARG A 6 -47.62 -8.58 -33.89
CA ARG A 6 -47.27 -7.93 -32.62
C ARG A 6 -46.16 -6.87 -32.79
N CYS A 7 -45.15 -7.13 -33.60
CA CYS A 7 -44.07 -6.16 -33.86
C CYS A 7 -44.51 -4.95 -34.67
N VAL A 8 -45.51 -5.12 -35.54
CA VAL A 8 -46.12 -4.00 -36.30
C VAL A 8 -46.92 -3.12 -35.34
N THR A 9 -47.76 -3.72 -34.49
CA THR A 9 -48.60 -3.02 -33.51
C THR A 9 -47.78 -2.38 -32.38
N TYR A 10 -46.77 -3.08 -31.85
CA TYR A 10 -45.99 -2.66 -30.70
C TYR A 10 -44.51 -2.47 -31.07
N PRO A 11 -44.05 -1.23 -31.30
CA PRO A 11 -42.67 -0.96 -31.71
C PRO A 11 -41.60 -1.49 -30.76
N HIS A 12 -41.87 -1.55 -29.45
CA HIS A 12 -40.91 -2.05 -28.46
C HIS A 12 -40.59 -3.55 -28.62
N THR A 13 -41.47 -4.34 -29.25
CA THR A 13 -41.21 -5.76 -29.52
C THR A 13 -40.52 -6.00 -30.86
N ALA A 14 -40.35 -4.97 -31.69
CA ALA A 14 -39.86 -5.12 -33.06
C ALA A 14 -38.35 -5.43 -33.15
N ASN A 15 -37.56 -5.02 -32.15
CA ASN A 15 -36.11 -5.12 -32.18
C ASN A 15 -35.59 -6.56 -32.21
N VAL A 16 -36.39 -7.55 -31.80
CA VAL A 16 -35.97 -8.97 -31.88
C VAL A 16 -36.04 -9.53 -33.30
N LEU A 17 -36.79 -8.90 -34.21
CA LEU A 17 -36.97 -9.38 -35.57
C LEU A 17 -35.67 -9.40 -36.37
N GLN A 18 -34.73 -8.49 -36.06
CA GLN A 18 -33.42 -8.44 -36.72
C GLN A 18 -32.53 -9.64 -36.41
N PHE A 19 -32.82 -10.39 -35.35
CA PHE A 19 -32.07 -11.57 -34.92
C PHE A 19 -32.71 -12.88 -35.40
N VAL A 20 -33.84 -12.80 -36.12
CA VAL A 20 -34.41 -13.98 -36.78
C VAL A 20 -33.48 -14.37 -37.94
N CYS A 21 -33.16 -15.65 -38.05
CA CYS A 21 -32.36 -16.23 -39.13
C CYS A 21 -32.84 -15.75 -40.51
N GLY A 22 -31.90 -15.39 -41.39
CA GLY A 22 -32.18 -14.82 -42.71
C GLY A 22 -32.55 -13.33 -42.71
N LEU A 23 -32.96 -12.78 -41.56
CA LEU A 23 -33.17 -11.35 -41.35
C LEU A 23 -31.93 -10.70 -40.72
N GLY A 24 -31.85 -9.39 -40.87
CA GLY A 24 -30.83 -8.52 -40.29
C GLY A 24 -31.42 -7.13 -40.14
N PRO A 25 -30.69 -6.15 -39.61
CA PRO A 25 -31.24 -4.84 -39.26
C PRO A 25 -31.94 -4.15 -40.44
N ARG A 26 -31.33 -4.19 -41.64
CA ARG A 26 -31.91 -3.63 -42.87
C ARG A 26 -33.17 -4.37 -43.33
N LYS A 27 -33.12 -5.71 -43.38
CA LYS A 27 -34.24 -6.54 -43.86
C LYS A 27 -35.44 -6.49 -42.89
N ALA A 28 -35.18 -6.55 -41.59
CA ALA A 28 -36.22 -6.47 -40.56
C ALA A 28 -36.91 -5.10 -40.58
N SER A 29 -36.13 -4.01 -40.70
CA SER A 29 -36.69 -2.65 -40.80
C SER A 29 -37.56 -2.48 -42.06
N HIS A 30 -37.10 -3.01 -43.20
CA HIS A 30 -37.87 -2.97 -44.44
C HIS A 30 -39.17 -3.79 -44.37
N LEU A 31 -39.09 -5.01 -43.80
CA LEU A 31 -40.24 -5.88 -43.58
C LEU A 31 -41.30 -5.20 -42.69
N LEU A 32 -40.89 -4.61 -41.56
CA LEU A 32 -41.80 -3.89 -40.67
C LEU A 32 -42.41 -2.66 -41.34
N LYS A 33 -41.60 -1.90 -42.11
CA LYS A 33 -42.09 -0.73 -42.83
C LYS A 33 -43.14 -1.12 -43.86
N PHE A 34 -42.93 -2.20 -44.61
CA PHE A 34 -43.88 -2.70 -45.59
C PHE A 34 -45.23 -3.01 -44.95
N TRP A 35 -45.25 -3.83 -43.90
CA TRP A 35 -46.50 -4.24 -43.24
C TRP A 35 -47.20 -3.11 -42.48
N LYS A 36 -46.45 -2.12 -41.99
CA LYS A 36 -47.03 -0.87 -41.46
C LYS A 36 -47.69 -0.02 -42.55
N GLN A 37 -47.09 0.05 -43.74
CA GLN A 37 -47.61 0.85 -44.85
C GLN A 37 -48.78 0.19 -45.55
N SER A 38 -48.81 -1.14 -45.63
CA SER A 38 -49.90 -1.88 -46.26
C SER A 38 -51.17 -1.94 -45.41
N ASN A 39 -51.10 -1.54 -44.13
CA ASN A 39 -52.20 -1.60 -43.15
C ASN A 39 -52.94 -2.95 -43.15
N SER A 40 -52.19 -4.03 -43.35
CA SER A 40 -52.71 -5.39 -43.48
C SER A 40 -52.05 -6.29 -42.44
N HIS A 41 -52.77 -7.25 -41.89
CA HIS A 41 -52.20 -8.25 -41.00
C HIS A 41 -51.56 -9.39 -41.82
N LEU A 42 -50.50 -9.97 -41.27
CA LEU A 42 -49.95 -11.22 -41.78
C LEU A 42 -50.85 -12.36 -41.30
N GLU A 43 -51.70 -12.87 -42.18
CA GLU A 43 -52.62 -13.98 -41.89
C GLU A 43 -51.99 -15.36 -42.11
N ASN A 44 -51.13 -15.49 -43.12
CA ASN A 44 -50.47 -16.73 -43.48
C ASN A 44 -48.99 -16.48 -43.83
N ARG A 45 -48.08 -17.40 -43.46
CA ARG A 45 -46.65 -17.32 -43.79
C ARG A 45 -46.42 -17.20 -45.30
N THR A 46 -47.28 -17.80 -46.11
CA THR A 46 -47.24 -17.73 -47.58
C THR A 46 -47.32 -16.28 -48.09
N TYR A 47 -47.95 -15.36 -47.34
CA TYR A 47 -48.01 -13.94 -47.72
C TYR A 47 -46.66 -13.22 -47.63
N LEU A 48 -45.68 -13.76 -46.91
CA LEU A 48 -44.31 -13.26 -46.97
C LEU A 48 -43.73 -13.42 -48.38
N VAL A 49 -44.09 -14.47 -49.10
CA VAL A 49 -43.67 -14.71 -50.48
C VAL A 49 -44.59 -13.97 -51.45
N VAL A 50 -45.91 -14.10 -51.29
CA VAL A 50 -46.89 -13.59 -52.27
C VAL A 50 -47.02 -12.06 -52.22
N LYS A 51 -47.20 -11.48 -51.02
CA LYS A 51 -47.43 -10.04 -50.81
C LYS A 51 -46.11 -9.28 -50.65
N TYR A 52 -45.23 -9.72 -49.75
CA TYR A 52 -43.96 -9.03 -49.47
C TYR A 52 -42.84 -9.33 -50.48
N LYS A 53 -42.99 -10.36 -51.33
CA LYS A 53 -41.97 -10.79 -52.30
C LYS A 53 -40.64 -11.19 -51.64
N MET A 54 -40.72 -11.92 -50.53
CA MET A 54 -39.54 -12.48 -49.87
C MET A 54 -38.82 -13.48 -50.79
N GLY A 55 -37.50 -13.35 -50.92
CA GLY A 55 -36.69 -14.28 -51.70
C GLY A 55 -36.65 -15.68 -51.08
N ARG A 56 -36.58 -16.72 -51.94
CA ARG A 56 -36.64 -18.15 -51.55
C ARG A 56 -35.76 -18.52 -50.35
N TYR A 57 -34.50 -18.08 -50.35
CA TYR A 57 -33.54 -18.42 -49.30
C TYR A 57 -33.83 -17.69 -48.00
N VAL A 58 -34.33 -16.45 -48.07
CA VAL A 58 -34.69 -15.69 -46.87
C VAL A 58 -35.93 -16.31 -46.23
N PHE A 59 -36.93 -16.68 -47.04
CA PHE A 59 -38.14 -17.34 -46.57
C PHE A 59 -37.86 -18.68 -45.91
N SER A 60 -37.09 -19.56 -46.58
CA SER A 60 -36.69 -20.87 -46.02
C SER A 60 -35.91 -20.74 -44.71
N ASN A 61 -35.11 -19.69 -44.53
CA ASN A 61 -34.44 -19.48 -43.26
C ASN A 61 -35.40 -19.02 -42.16
N CYS A 62 -36.31 -18.06 -42.43
CA CYS A 62 -37.06 -17.39 -41.36
C CYS A 62 -38.46 -17.94 -41.07
N ALA A 63 -39.07 -18.70 -41.99
CA ALA A 63 -40.50 -19.01 -41.93
C ALA A 63 -40.93 -19.71 -40.62
N GLY A 64 -40.21 -20.73 -40.17
CA GLY A 64 -40.51 -21.46 -38.92
C GLY A 64 -40.35 -20.61 -37.65
N PHE A 65 -39.66 -19.47 -37.75
CA PHE A 65 -39.43 -18.55 -36.63
C PHE A 65 -40.42 -17.38 -36.61
N ILE A 66 -41.20 -17.17 -37.67
CA ILE A 66 -42.27 -16.17 -37.71
C ILE A 66 -43.56 -16.84 -37.26
N LYS A 67 -44.01 -16.47 -36.06
CA LYS A 67 -45.25 -16.98 -35.49
C LYS A 67 -46.42 -16.10 -35.93
N ILE A 68 -47.55 -16.72 -36.23
CA ILE A 68 -48.82 -16.02 -36.42
C ILE A 68 -49.79 -16.48 -35.33
N ASN A 69 -50.42 -15.53 -34.63
CA ASN A 69 -51.46 -15.87 -33.66
C ASN A 69 -52.78 -16.13 -34.40
N THR A 70 -53.00 -17.39 -34.78
CA THR A 70 -54.19 -17.81 -35.54
C THR A 70 -55.49 -17.57 -34.78
N SER A 71 -55.48 -17.64 -33.44
CA SER A 71 -56.66 -17.33 -32.60
C SER A 71 -57.09 -15.86 -32.70
N ALA A 72 -56.16 -14.93 -32.96
CA ALA A 72 -56.48 -13.52 -33.16
C ALA A 72 -57.02 -13.21 -34.56
N LEU A 73 -57.03 -14.21 -35.45
CA LEU A 73 -57.44 -14.09 -36.85
C LEU A 73 -58.69 -14.90 -37.17
N ALA A 74 -59.31 -15.56 -36.18
CA ALA A 74 -60.43 -16.48 -36.36
C ALA A 74 -61.64 -15.89 -37.11
N ASP A 75 -61.84 -14.57 -37.04
CA ASP A 75 -62.93 -13.86 -37.72
C ASP A 75 -62.58 -13.43 -39.17
N SER A 76 -61.41 -13.81 -39.69
CA SER A 76 -60.97 -13.42 -41.04
C SER A 76 -61.60 -14.34 -42.09
N GLU A 77 -62.05 -13.78 -43.22
CA GLU A 77 -62.62 -14.54 -44.35
C GLU A 77 -61.57 -15.37 -45.13
N SER A 78 -60.28 -15.19 -44.82
CA SER A 78 -59.16 -15.89 -45.46
C SER A 78 -58.94 -17.28 -44.87
N TYR A 79 -58.51 -18.26 -45.70
CA TYR A 79 -58.02 -19.55 -45.21
C TYR A 79 -56.83 -19.37 -44.23
N ILE A 80 -56.96 -19.89 -43.01
CA ILE A 80 -55.97 -19.81 -41.94
C ILE A 80 -55.24 -21.15 -41.83
N GLU A 81 -53.93 -21.13 -41.97
CA GLU A 81 -53.10 -22.32 -41.75
C GLU A 81 -52.76 -22.43 -40.26
N ILE A 82 -53.32 -23.43 -39.58
CA ILE A 82 -53.20 -23.60 -38.12
C ILE A 82 -51.74 -23.84 -37.73
N LEU A 83 -50.96 -24.50 -38.60
CA LEU A 83 -49.54 -24.78 -38.39
C LEU A 83 -48.67 -23.51 -38.32
N ASP A 84 -49.15 -22.37 -38.84
CA ASP A 84 -48.43 -21.08 -38.72
C ASP A 84 -48.34 -20.57 -37.26
N SER A 85 -49.17 -21.14 -36.36
CA SER A 85 -49.10 -20.90 -34.92
C SER A 85 -48.03 -21.73 -34.18
N THR A 86 -47.38 -22.67 -34.89
CA THR A 86 -46.36 -23.60 -34.38
C THR A 86 -44.95 -23.25 -34.89
N ARG A 87 -43.91 -23.95 -34.44
CA ARG A 87 -42.57 -23.89 -35.02
C ARG A 87 -42.36 -24.79 -36.23
N VAL A 88 -43.35 -25.61 -36.61
CA VAL A 88 -43.26 -26.46 -37.80
C VAL A 88 -42.98 -25.58 -39.01
N HIS A 89 -41.97 -25.96 -39.79
CA HIS A 89 -41.58 -25.20 -40.97
C HIS A 89 -42.54 -25.54 -42.15
N PRO A 90 -42.87 -24.58 -43.05
CA PRO A 90 -43.78 -24.84 -44.17
C PRO A 90 -43.40 -26.02 -45.08
N GLU A 91 -42.11 -26.38 -45.16
CA GLU A 91 -41.66 -27.55 -45.92
C GLU A 91 -42.10 -28.90 -45.31
N ALA A 92 -42.47 -28.90 -44.03
CA ALA A 92 -42.85 -30.08 -43.26
C ALA A 92 -44.36 -30.11 -42.92
N TYR A 93 -45.17 -29.22 -43.50
CA TYR A 93 -46.62 -29.16 -43.23
C TYR A 93 -47.34 -30.43 -43.66
N ASP A 94 -46.93 -31.03 -44.79
CA ASP A 94 -47.52 -32.28 -45.27
C ASP A 94 -47.22 -33.45 -44.33
N TRP A 95 -46.04 -33.45 -43.69
CA TRP A 95 -45.69 -34.46 -42.69
C TRP A 95 -46.50 -34.29 -41.40
N ALA A 96 -46.71 -33.05 -40.95
CA ALA A 96 -47.56 -32.78 -39.78
C ALA A 96 -49.02 -33.19 -40.03
N ARG A 97 -49.54 -32.91 -41.24
CA ARG A 97 -50.86 -33.36 -41.68
C ARG A 97 -50.99 -34.88 -41.70
N LYS A 98 -50.03 -35.57 -42.32
CA LYS A 98 -50.02 -37.04 -42.36
C LYS A 98 -49.93 -37.64 -40.95
N MET A 99 -49.05 -37.09 -40.11
CA MET A 99 -48.91 -37.51 -38.71
C MET A 99 -50.21 -37.36 -37.92
N ALA A 100 -50.97 -36.29 -38.15
CA ALA A 100 -52.27 -36.10 -37.52
C ALA A 100 -53.31 -37.11 -38.02
N VAL A 101 -53.35 -37.39 -39.32
CA VAL A 101 -54.27 -38.40 -39.89
C VAL A 101 -53.95 -39.80 -39.37
N ASP A 102 -52.67 -40.18 -39.38
CA ASP A 102 -52.22 -41.51 -38.95
C ASP A 102 -52.48 -41.73 -37.44
N ALA A 103 -52.32 -40.69 -36.61
CA ALA A 103 -52.57 -40.77 -35.17
C ALA A 103 -54.06 -40.88 -34.77
N LEU A 104 -55.00 -40.64 -35.69
CA LEU A 104 -56.42 -40.74 -35.41
C LEU A 104 -57.03 -42.10 -35.78
N GLU A 105 -56.26 -42.98 -36.43
CA GLU A 105 -56.61 -44.38 -36.76
C GLU A 105 -58.09 -44.60 -37.21
N TYR A 106 -58.62 -43.74 -38.09
CA TYR A 106 -60.01 -43.89 -38.54
C TYR A 106 -60.20 -45.16 -39.37
N GLU A 107 -61.25 -45.93 -39.04
CA GLU A 107 -61.58 -47.22 -39.67
C GLU A 107 -61.87 -47.09 -41.19
N ASP A 108 -62.34 -45.93 -41.66
CA ASP A 108 -62.55 -45.60 -43.09
C ASP A 108 -61.65 -44.42 -43.52
N SER A 109 -60.40 -44.71 -43.84
CA SER A 109 -59.32 -43.76 -44.16
C SER A 109 -59.46 -42.95 -45.47
N SER A 110 -60.63 -42.98 -46.13
CA SER A 110 -60.80 -42.43 -47.49
C SER A 110 -61.53 -41.08 -47.58
N GLU A 111 -62.00 -40.47 -46.48
CA GLU A 111 -62.84 -39.25 -46.54
C GLU A 111 -62.48 -38.09 -45.57
N ILE A 112 -61.31 -38.09 -44.92
CA ILE A 112 -61.00 -37.05 -43.92
C ILE A 112 -60.04 -36.00 -44.48
N GLU A 113 -60.49 -34.75 -44.43
CA GLU A 113 -59.67 -33.59 -44.79
C GLU A 113 -58.52 -33.42 -43.77
N PRO A 114 -57.25 -33.38 -44.21
CA PRO A 114 -56.10 -33.28 -43.31
C PRO A 114 -56.11 -32.06 -42.38
N SER A 115 -56.79 -30.98 -42.76
CA SER A 115 -57.00 -29.79 -41.93
C SER A 115 -57.84 -30.10 -40.68
N ARG A 116 -58.89 -30.92 -40.84
CA ARG A 116 -59.79 -31.32 -39.76
C ARG A 116 -59.11 -32.28 -38.78
N ALA A 117 -58.27 -33.18 -39.30
CA ALA A 117 -57.44 -34.06 -38.46
C ALA A 117 -56.51 -33.25 -37.53
N LEU A 118 -55.91 -32.17 -38.04
CA LEU A 118 -55.05 -31.29 -37.23
C LEU A 118 -55.85 -30.60 -36.12
N GLU A 119 -57.05 -30.11 -36.40
CA GLU A 119 -57.93 -29.50 -35.39
C GLU A 119 -58.24 -30.47 -34.26
N GLU A 120 -58.64 -31.71 -34.58
CA GLU A 120 -58.94 -32.74 -33.59
C GLU A 120 -57.71 -33.12 -32.75
N ILE A 121 -56.53 -33.19 -33.37
CA ILE A 121 -55.27 -33.43 -32.65
C ILE A 121 -54.92 -32.28 -31.71
N PHE A 122 -55.20 -31.02 -32.07
CA PHE A 122 -54.99 -29.89 -31.17
C PHE A 122 -55.96 -29.90 -29.97
N GLU A 123 -57.16 -30.46 -30.13
CA GLU A 123 -58.10 -30.69 -29.03
C GLU A 123 -57.67 -31.87 -28.14
N ASN A 124 -57.16 -32.95 -28.76
CA ASN A 124 -56.78 -34.20 -28.08
C ASN A 124 -55.34 -34.64 -28.42
N PRO A 125 -54.32 -33.91 -27.91
CA PRO A 125 -52.91 -34.15 -28.27
C PRO A 125 -52.34 -35.45 -27.73
N GLU A 126 -53.04 -36.12 -26.81
CA GLU A 126 -52.63 -37.40 -26.23
C GLU A 126 -52.55 -38.53 -27.27
N ARG A 127 -53.37 -38.48 -28.33
CA ARG A 127 -53.37 -39.48 -29.42
C ARG A 127 -52.03 -39.57 -30.15
N LEU A 128 -51.24 -38.50 -30.15
CA LEU A 128 -49.90 -38.50 -30.75
C LEU A 128 -48.86 -39.33 -29.98
N LYS A 129 -49.16 -39.76 -28.75
CA LYS A 129 -48.23 -40.59 -27.95
C LYS A 129 -48.17 -42.04 -28.40
N GLU A 130 -49.25 -42.53 -29.02
CA GLU A 130 -49.40 -43.91 -29.47
C GLU A 130 -48.71 -44.14 -30.83
N LEU A 131 -48.39 -43.06 -31.54
CA LEU A 131 -47.72 -43.11 -32.84
C LEU A 131 -46.22 -43.45 -32.72
N ASP A 132 -45.79 -44.51 -33.42
CA ASP A 132 -44.38 -44.89 -33.56
C ASP A 132 -43.69 -44.00 -34.61
N LEU A 133 -42.97 -42.99 -34.13
CA LEU A 133 -42.24 -42.05 -34.98
C LEU A 133 -41.00 -42.65 -35.64
N ASP A 134 -40.40 -43.69 -35.05
CA ASP A 134 -39.17 -44.28 -35.59
C ASP A 134 -39.51 -45.17 -36.81
N ALA A 135 -40.64 -45.88 -36.75
CA ALA A 135 -41.20 -46.57 -37.90
C ALA A 135 -41.54 -45.59 -39.03
N PHE A 136 -42.21 -44.49 -38.72
CA PHE A 136 -42.55 -43.45 -39.69
C PHE A 136 -41.31 -42.79 -40.33
N ALA A 137 -40.27 -42.52 -39.53
CA ALA A 137 -38.99 -42.01 -40.02
C ALA A 137 -38.32 -42.97 -41.01
N THR A 138 -38.38 -44.29 -40.72
CA THR A 138 -37.83 -45.33 -41.59
C THR A 138 -38.55 -45.39 -42.94
N GLU A 139 -39.86 -45.15 -42.98
CA GLU A 139 -40.63 -45.05 -44.23
C GLU A 139 -40.28 -43.80 -45.05
N LEU A 140 -40.10 -42.65 -44.39
CA LEU A 140 -39.66 -41.42 -45.04
C LEU A 140 -38.23 -41.54 -45.61
N GLN A 141 -37.35 -42.28 -44.93
CA GLN A 141 -36.00 -42.52 -45.41
C GLN A 141 -36.01 -43.36 -46.69
N LYS A 142 -36.88 -44.38 -46.78
CA LYS A 142 -37.06 -45.22 -47.97
C LYS A 142 -37.58 -44.44 -49.19
N THR A 143 -38.33 -43.37 -48.96
CA THR A 143 -38.89 -42.51 -50.01
C THR A 143 -37.96 -41.36 -50.44
N ASN A 144 -36.67 -41.42 -50.04
CA ASN A 144 -35.59 -40.51 -50.46
C ASN A 144 -35.61 -39.11 -49.81
N TYR A 145 -36.27 -38.95 -48.65
CA TYR A 145 -36.30 -37.69 -47.87
C TYR A 145 -35.22 -37.56 -46.78
N GLY A 146 -34.33 -38.56 -46.68
CA GLY A 146 -33.31 -38.64 -45.64
C GLY A 146 -33.87 -39.05 -44.28
N ASP A 147 -33.04 -38.98 -43.25
CA ASP A 147 -33.46 -39.23 -41.87
C ASP A 147 -34.11 -37.97 -41.29
N GLN A 148 -35.41 -38.05 -41.00
CA GLN A 148 -36.23 -36.96 -40.45
C GLN A 148 -36.71 -37.27 -39.02
N SER A 149 -36.11 -38.24 -38.34
CA SER A 149 -36.49 -38.66 -36.98
C SER A 149 -36.65 -37.48 -36.02
N ILE A 150 -35.61 -36.65 -35.88
CA ILE A 150 -35.63 -35.47 -35.00
C ILE A 150 -36.75 -34.50 -35.37
N THR A 151 -36.92 -34.22 -36.66
CA THR A 151 -37.96 -33.32 -37.18
C THR A 151 -39.36 -33.81 -36.79
N LEU A 152 -39.62 -35.11 -36.84
CA LEU A 152 -40.90 -35.70 -36.46
C LEU A 152 -41.16 -35.58 -34.94
N TYR A 153 -40.15 -35.79 -34.11
CA TYR A 153 -40.24 -35.56 -32.66
C TYR A 153 -40.55 -34.09 -32.34
N ASP A 154 -39.92 -33.15 -33.05
CA ASP A 154 -40.18 -31.72 -32.91
C ASP A 154 -41.58 -31.33 -33.38
N ILE A 155 -42.05 -31.89 -34.50
CA ILE A 155 -43.43 -31.70 -34.98
C ILE A 155 -44.41 -32.21 -33.93
N ARG A 156 -44.23 -33.43 -33.42
CA ARG A 156 -45.07 -33.98 -32.34
C ARG A 156 -45.11 -33.05 -31.13
N ALA A 157 -43.96 -32.57 -30.68
CA ALA A 157 -43.88 -31.66 -29.54
C ALA A 157 -44.63 -30.33 -29.77
N GLU A 158 -44.57 -29.78 -30.99
CA GLU A 158 -45.29 -28.57 -31.39
C GLU A 158 -46.80 -28.79 -31.55
N LEU A 159 -47.22 -29.95 -32.05
CA LEU A 159 -48.64 -30.33 -32.11
C LEU A 159 -49.22 -30.54 -30.71
N THR A 160 -48.44 -31.12 -29.77
CA THR A 160 -48.85 -31.24 -28.37
C THR A 160 -48.92 -29.88 -27.67
N ASN A 161 -47.92 -29.02 -27.83
CA ASN A 161 -47.85 -27.70 -27.18
C ASN A 161 -47.38 -26.63 -28.17
N ARG A 162 -48.34 -25.92 -28.76
CA ARG A 162 -48.09 -24.85 -29.73
C ARG A 162 -47.10 -23.81 -29.20
N TYR A 163 -45.95 -23.70 -29.85
CA TYR A 163 -44.95 -22.67 -29.58
C TYR A 163 -44.49 -22.58 -28.11
N LYS A 164 -44.42 -23.72 -27.40
CA LYS A 164 -43.98 -23.79 -25.99
C LYS A 164 -42.68 -23.00 -25.76
N ASP A 165 -42.61 -22.22 -24.69
CA ASP A 165 -41.37 -21.52 -24.31
C ASP A 165 -40.41 -22.51 -23.66
N LEU A 166 -39.26 -22.72 -24.30
CA LEU A 166 -38.22 -23.64 -23.84
C LEU A 166 -37.17 -22.94 -22.96
N ARG A 167 -37.31 -21.63 -22.72
CA ARG A 167 -36.40 -20.90 -21.83
C ARG A 167 -36.58 -21.36 -20.39
N ILE A 168 -35.49 -21.31 -19.63
CA ILE A 168 -35.51 -21.48 -18.18
C ILE A 168 -36.47 -20.42 -17.61
N ARG A 169 -37.34 -20.84 -16.68
CA ARG A 169 -38.25 -19.90 -16.02
C ARG A 169 -37.43 -18.87 -15.26
N TYR A 170 -37.93 -17.63 -15.24
CA TYR A 170 -37.28 -16.57 -14.49
C TYR A 170 -37.24 -16.94 -13.00
N GLU A 171 -36.03 -16.96 -12.44
CA GLU A 171 -35.79 -17.15 -11.02
C GLU A 171 -35.47 -15.79 -10.40
N GLN A 172 -36.14 -15.49 -9.28
CA GLN A 172 -35.86 -14.25 -8.55
C GLN A 172 -34.48 -14.36 -7.89
N PRO A 173 -33.69 -13.26 -7.86
CA PRO A 173 -32.42 -13.24 -7.16
C PRO A 173 -32.56 -13.73 -5.72
N THR A 174 -31.63 -14.56 -5.29
CA THR A 174 -31.62 -15.05 -3.91
C THR A 174 -31.31 -13.91 -2.94
N LYS A 175 -31.55 -14.13 -1.63
CA LYS A 175 -31.20 -13.13 -0.60
C LYS A 175 -29.69 -12.80 -0.61
N GLU A 176 -28.86 -13.78 -0.94
CA GLU A 176 -27.41 -13.60 -1.11
C GLU A 176 -27.08 -12.71 -2.31
N ASP A 177 -27.72 -12.96 -3.45
CA ASP A 177 -27.56 -12.11 -4.64
C ASP A 177 -27.99 -10.68 -4.35
N LEU A 178 -29.13 -10.50 -3.67
CA LEU A 178 -29.62 -9.19 -3.24
C LEU A 178 -28.63 -8.49 -2.32
N PHE A 179 -28.02 -9.21 -1.39
CA PHE A 179 -26.99 -8.67 -0.52
C PHE A 179 -25.80 -8.15 -1.32
N HIS A 180 -25.26 -8.93 -2.26
CA HIS A 180 -24.17 -8.50 -3.14
C HIS A 180 -24.57 -7.33 -4.05
N PHE A 181 -25.79 -7.34 -4.59
CA PHE A 181 -26.28 -6.27 -5.46
C PHE A 181 -26.42 -4.93 -4.73
N ILE A 182 -26.85 -4.94 -3.47
CA ILE A 182 -27.06 -3.75 -2.65
C ILE A 182 -25.74 -3.24 -2.07
N THR A 183 -24.93 -4.13 -1.50
CA THR A 183 -23.65 -3.76 -0.87
C THR A 183 -22.55 -3.45 -1.88
N LYS A 184 -22.71 -3.88 -3.14
CA LYS A 184 -21.68 -3.85 -4.19
C LYS A 184 -20.41 -4.62 -3.80
N GLU A 185 -20.54 -5.55 -2.87
CA GLU A 185 -19.47 -6.42 -2.44
C GLU A 185 -19.55 -7.78 -3.15
N THR A 186 -18.41 -8.45 -3.23
CA THR A 186 -18.29 -9.80 -3.78
C THR A 186 -17.84 -10.77 -2.69
N PRO A 187 -18.06 -12.09 -2.85
CA PRO A 187 -17.51 -13.10 -1.95
C PRO A 187 -15.98 -13.07 -1.83
N LEU A 188 -15.26 -12.40 -2.74
CA LEU A 188 -13.81 -12.23 -2.69
C LEU A 188 -13.37 -11.02 -1.87
N THR A 189 -14.18 -9.95 -1.88
CA THR A 189 -13.88 -8.71 -1.13
C THR A 189 -14.43 -8.75 0.28
N PHE A 190 -15.57 -9.43 0.48
CA PHE A 190 -16.34 -9.44 1.71
C PHE A 190 -16.67 -10.88 2.15
N TYR A 191 -15.76 -11.48 2.92
CA TYR A 191 -15.89 -12.86 3.40
C TYR A 191 -15.55 -12.99 4.89
N VAL A 192 -15.95 -14.10 5.49
CA VAL A 192 -15.63 -14.44 6.89
C VAL A 192 -14.12 -14.55 7.06
N GLY A 193 -13.57 -13.75 7.96
CA GLY A 193 -12.13 -13.63 8.19
C GLY A 193 -11.50 -12.46 7.47
N LYS A 194 -12.19 -11.69 6.63
CA LYS A 194 -11.62 -10.48 6.03
C LYS A 194 -11.37 -9.41 7.10
N MET A 195 -10.18 -8.81 7.09
CA MET A 195 -9.90 -7.60 7.86
C MET A 195 -10.47 -6.39 7.12
N ILE A 196 -11.29 -5.62 7.84
CA ILE A 196 -11.98 -4.45 7.34
C ILE A 196 -11.83 -3.29 8.32
N GLN A 197 -12.04 -2.08 7.82
CA GLN A 197 -12.14 -0.89 8.64
C GLN A 197 -13.62 -0.62 8.93
N CYS A 198 -13.95 -0.31 10.18
CA CYS A 198 -15.31 0.08 10.55
C CYS A 198 -15.29 1.29 11.49
N GLN A 199 -16.36 2.08 11.44
CA GLN A 199 -16.53 3.26 12.28
C GLN A 199 -17.46 2.96 13.45
N VAL A 200 -17.07 3.33 14.66
CA VAL A 200 -17.91 3.20 15.86
C VAL A 200 -19.12 4.16 15.76
N CYS A 201 -20.32 3.62 15.90
CA CYS A 201 -21.57 4.35 15.78
C CYS A 201 -21.83 5.33 16.93
N GLN A 202 -22.86 6.15 16.79
CA GLN A 202 -23.44 6.93 17.88
C GLN A 202 -24.92 6.53 18.05
N PRO A 203 -25.31 5.98 19.22
CA PRO A 203 -24.50 5.67 20.39
C PRO A 203 -23.51 4.49 20.15
N PRO A 204 -22.31 4.52 20.77
CA PRO A 204 -21.25 3.54 20.49
C PRO A 204 -21.49 2.18 21.15
N ILE A 205 -22.09 2.15 22.35
CA ILE A 205 -22.25 0.95 23.17
C ILE A 205 -23.70 0.50 23.15
N VAL A 206 -23.88 -0.81 23.06
CA VAL A 206 -25.17 -1.46 23.23
C VAL A 206 -25.23 -2.03 24.64
N TYR A 207 -26.22 -1.60 25.41
CA TYR A 207 -26.45 -2.06 26.77
C TYR A 207 -27.63 -3.03 26.83
N LYS A 208 -27.53 -4.06 27.68
CA LYS A 208 -28.64 -4.94 28.04
C LYS A 208 -29.27 -4.43 29.32
N LYS A 209 -30.53 -4.02 29.26
CA LYS A 209 -31.28 -3.74 30.48
C LYS A 209 -31.43 -5.03 31.30
N PRO A 210 -31.22 -4.99 32.62
CA PRO A 210 -31.46 -6.14 33.49
C PRO A 210 -32.96 -6.49 33.50
N SER A 211 -33.29 -7.78 33.60
CA SER A 211 -34.68 -8.21 33.79
C SER A 211 -35.18 -7.91 35.20
N ALA A 212 -36.50 -7.89 35.42
CA ALA A 212 -37.10 -7.65 36.74
C ALA A 212 -36.55 -8.61 37.82
N GLU A 213 -36.44 -9.91 37.49
CA GLU A 213 -35.85 -10.92 38.38
C GLU A 213 -34.37 -10.68 38.70
N GLN A 214 -33.62 -10.08 37.78
CA GLN A 214 -32.20 -9.73 38.00
C GLN A 214 -32.06 -8.50 38.89
N LEU A 215 -32.99 -7.55 38.79
CA LEU A 215 -33.03 -6.36 39.64
C LEU A 215 -33.37 -6.72 41.08
N GLU A 216 -34.31 -7.65 41.30
CA GLU A 216 -34.69 -8.13 42.64
C GLU A 216 -33.55 -8.87 43.35
N ASN A 217 -32.71 -9.59 42.59
CA ASN A 217 -31.56 -10.34 43.11
C ASN A 217 -30.24 -9.54 43.09
N ALA A 218 -30.29 -8.24 42.81
CA ALA A 218 -29.09 -7.42 42.68
C ALA A 218 -28.42 -7.18 44.04
N GLN A 219 -27.10 -7.36 44.10
CA GLN A 219 -26.28 -7.02 45.28
C GLN A 219 -25.35 -5.85 44.91
N PRO A 220 -25.65 -4.62 45.36
CA PRO A 220 -24.75 -3.48 45.21
C PRO A 220 -23.51 -3.64 46.09
N ASP A 221 -22.34 -3.44 45.50
CA ASP A 221 -21.05 -3.50 46.21
C ASP A 221 -20.61 -2.08 46.62
N LYS A 222 -20.02 -1.95 47.81
CA LYS A 222 -19.38 -0.71 48.26
C LYS A 222 -17.87 -0.82 48.04
N ASP A 223 -17.31 0.17 47.34
CA ASP A 223 -15.86 0.22 47.12
C ASP A 223 -15.15 0.74 48.37
N GLU A 224 -14.23 -0.05 48.93
CA GLU A 224 -13.56 0.23 50.21
C GLU A 224 -12.62 1.44 50.12
N ILE A 225 -12.13 1.76 48.93
CA ILE A 225 -11.15 2.84 48.70
C ILE A 225 -11.85 4.19 48.49
N SER A 226 -12.94 4.19 47.72
CA SER A 226 -13.65 5.42 47.33
C SER A 226 -14.85 5.73 48.22
N GLY A 227 -15.34 4.76 48.99
CA GLY A 227 -16.49 4.90 49.90
C GLY A 227 -17.84 4.99 49.19
N PHE A 228 -17.86 5.02 47.85
CA PHE A 228 -19.05 5.05 47.02
C PHE A 228 -19.61 3.64 46.76
N TRP A 229 -20.93 3.57 46.62
CA TRP A 229 -21.64 2.38 46.17
C TRP A 229 -21.61 2.28 44.65
N LYS A 230 -21.50 1.05 44.16
CA LYS A 230 -21.42 0.74 42.75
C LYS A 230 -22.61 -0.09 42.31
N CYS A 231 -23.19 0.30 41.17
CA CYS A 231 -24.22 -0.50 40.53
C CYS A 231 -23.61 -1.78 39.90
N PRO A 232 -24.17 -2.98 40.16
CA PRO A 232 -23.69 -4.24 39.59
C PRO A 232 -23.91 -4.37 38.07
N PHE A 233 -24.84 -3.59 37.49
CA PHE A 233 -25.19 -3.69 36.06
C PHE A 233 -24.52 -2.62 35.20
N CYS A 234 -24.70 -1.33 35.51
CA CYS A 234 -24.14 -0.22 34.73
C CYS A 234 -22.74 0.21 35.19
N HIS A 235 -22.25 -0.35 36.30
CA HIS A 235 -20.93 -0.10 36.87
C HIS A 235 -20.62 1.36 37.24
N ILE A 236 -21.64 2.23 37.30
CA ILE A 236 -21.52 3.59 37.83
C ILE A 236 -21.22 3.52 39.33
N ASP A 237 -20.18 4.23 39.76
CA ASP A 237 -19.54 4.23 41.08
C ASP A 237 -19.68 5.58 41.79
N ARG A 238 -20.80 6.28 41.59
CA ARG A 238 -21.03 7.66 42.06
C ARG A 238 -22.05 7.79 43.19
N PHE A 239 -22.58 6.67 43.69
CA PHE A 239 -23.66 6.66 44.67
C PHE A 239 -23.08 6.79 46.07
N GLN A 240 -23.51 7.77 46.86
CA GLN A 240 -23.02 7.97 48.23
C GLN A 240 -23.69 6.99 49.20
N GLU A 241 -24.96 6.68 48.95
CA GLU A 241 -25.77 5.80 49.79
C GLU A 241 -26.34 4.62 49.01
N LEU A 242 -26.56 3.50 49.69
CA LEU A 242 -27.20 2.30 49.11
C LEU A 242 -28.59 2.61 48.55
N LYS A 243 -29.34 3.51 49.21
CA LYS A 243 -30.69 3.91 48.79
C LYS A 243 -30.68 4.58 47.41
N GLU A 244 -29.63 5.33 47.06
CA GLU A 244 -29.51 5.96 45.75
C GLU A 244 -29.33 4.94 44.62
N VAL A 245 -28.73 3.77 44.92
CA VAL A 245 -28.61 2.66 43.95
C VAL A 245 -29.97 2.02 43.68
N TRP A 246 -30.81 1.84 44.70
CA TRP A 246 -32.17 1.32 44.54
C TRP A 246 -33.08 2.33 43.84
N ASP A 247 -32.99 3.61 44.17
CA ASP A 247 -33.66 4.70 43.46
C ASP A 247 -33.28 4.74 41.96
N HIS A 248 -32.03 4.42 41.62
CA HIS A 248 -31.55 4.33 40.24
C HIS A 248 -32.18 3.15 39.46
N PHE A 249 -32.46 2.04 40.14
CA PHE A 249 -33.20 0.90 39.59
C PHE A 249 -34.69 1.22 39.40
N ASP A 250 -35.33 1.74 40.43
CA ASP A 250 -36.77 2.02 40.45
C ASP A 250 -37.15 3.12 39.45
N LYS A 251 -36.28 4.11 39.25
CA LYS A 251 -36.45 5.17 38.23
C LYS A 251 -36.09 4.72 36.81
N GLY A 252 -35.65 3.48 36.62
CA GLY A 252 -35.24 2.94 35.32
C GLY A 252 -34.07 3.69 34.68
N SER A 253 -33.25 4.39 35.47
CA SER A 253 -32.12 5.20 35.01
C SER A 253 -30.87 4.36 34.72
N CYS A 254 -30.92 3.06 35.00
CA CYS A 254 -29.87 2.09 34.70
C CYS A 254 -29.84 1.76 33.20
N GLU A 255 -28.74 2.14 32.54
CA GLU A 255 -28.48 1.77 31.14
C GLU A 255 -28.31 0.25 30.97
N GLY A 256 -27.87 -0.44 32.04
CA GLY A 256 -27.69 -1.88 32.09
C GLY A 256 -26.25 -2.32 31.78
N THR A 257 -26.05 -3.62 31.55
CA THR A 257 -24.71 -4.18 31.33
C THR A 257 -24.26 -3.99 29.87
N PRO A 258 -23.04 -3.49 29.61
CA PRO A 258 -22.54 -3.33 28.24
C PRO A 258 -22.34 -4.70 27.56
N ILE A 259 -23.01 -4.91 26.42
CA ILE A 259 -22.91 -6.17 25.65
C ILE A 259 -21.80 -6.08 24.59
N GLY A 260 -21.64 -4.92 23.99
CA GLY A 260 -20.77 -4.74 22.85
C GLY A 260 -20.83 -3.35 22.24
N VAL A 261 -20.07 -3.18 21.18
CA VAL A 261 -19.91 -1.92 20.45
C VAL A 261 -20.60 -2.04 19.09
N ARG A 262 -21.44 -1.06 18.75
CA ARG A 262 -22.04 -0.97 17.42
C ARG A 262 -21.10 -0.22 16.49
N THR A 263 -20.86 -0.80 15.33
CA THR A 263 -20.07 -0.18 14.28
C THR A 263 -20.85 -0.10 12.98
N ARG A 264 -20.33 0.68 12.03
CA ARG A 264 -20.85 0.81 10.68
C ARG A 264 -19.70 0.65 9.71
N LEU A 265 -19.96 -0.09 8.65
CA LEU A 265 -19.02 -0.30 7.56
C LEU A 265 -19.30 0.70 6.44
N ASP A 266 -18.31 0.93 5.59
CA ASP A 266 -18.41 1.87 4.47
C ASP A 266 -19.42 1.42 3.41
N ASN A 267 -19.61 0.10 3.27
CA ASN A 267 -20.62 -0.51 2.40
C ASN A 267 -22.07 -0.39 2.93
N GLY A 268 -22.27 0.30 4.06
CA GLY A 268 -23.57 0.53 4.66
C GLY A 268 -24.06 -0.59 5.58
N CYS A 269 -23.35 -1.71 5.70
CA CYS A 269 -23.67 -2.77 6.66
C CYS A 269 -23.48 -2.31 8.10
N THR A 270 -24.29 -2.86 9.00
CA THR A 270 -24.14 -2.64 10.44
C THR A 270 -23.19 -3.69 11.02
N GLY A 271 -22.23 -3.25 11.83
CA GLY A 271 -21.30 -4.13 12.51
C GLY A 271 -21.62 -4.22 14.01
N PHE A 272 -21.36 -5.37 14.60
CA PHE A 272 -21.48 -5.59 16.03
C PHE A 272 -20.24 -6.29 16.56
N ILE A 273 -19.57 -5.67 17.54
CA ILE A 273 -18.42 -6.23 18.24
C ILE A 273 -18.85 -6.59 19.65
N SER A 274 -18.93 -7.88 19.95
CA SER A 274 -19.18 -8.38 21.30
C SER A 274 -18.09 -7.93 22.27
N LEU A 275 -18.42 -7.67 23.55
CA LEU A 275 -17.44 -7.23 24.56
C LEU A 275 -16.26 -8.19 24.71
N LYS A 276 -16.53 -9.49 24.59
CA LYS A 276 -15.52 -10.57 24.60
C LYS A 276 -14.53 -10.49 23.43
N ASN A 277 -14.91 -9.84 22.34
CA ASN A 277 -14.13 -9.71 21.10
C ASN A 277 -13.57 -8.30 20.90
N LEU A 278 -13.67 -7.43 21.90
CA LEU A 278 -13.16 -6.07 21.82
C LEU A 278 -11.64 -6.00 22.05
N SER A 279 -11.11 -6.84 22.94
CA SER A 279 -9.68 -6.90 23.27
C SER A 279 -9.32 -8.28 23.82
N ASP A 280 -8.03 -8.61 23.79
CA ASP A 280 -7.49 -9.85 24.36
C ASP A 280 -7.55 -9.82 25.90
N THR A 281 -7.41 -8.63 26.49
CA THR A 281 -7.61 -8.41 27.93
C THR A 281 -9.09 -8.20 28.24
N PRO A 282 -9.63 -8.74 29.34
CA PRO A 282 -11.03 -8.55 29.71
C PRO A 282 -11.33 -7.07 29.92
N VAL A 283 -12.26 -6.53 29.14
CA VAL A 283 -12.71 -5.13 29.23
C VAL A 283 -14.03 -5.09 29.97
N ARG A 284 -14.11 -4.35 31.09
CA ARG A 284 -15.37 -4.11 31.82
C ARG A 284 -16.14 -2.93 31.23
N ASN A 285 -15.43 -1.84 30.92
CA ASN A 285 -16.01 -0.63 30.33
C ASN A 285 -15.53 -0.44 28.87
N PRO A 286 -16.42 -0.56 27.87
CA PRO A 286 -16.02 -0.39 26.47
C PRO A 286 -15.53 1.03 26.16
N ASN A 287 -16.02 2.06 26.88
CA ASN A 287 -15.66 3.47 26.68
C ASN A 287 -14.16 3.76 26.93
N GLU A 288 -13.46 2.92 27.69
CA GLU A 288 -12.01 3.07 27.92
C GLU A 288 -11.20 2.71 26.67
N ARG A 289 -11.75 1.87 25.78
CA ARG A 289 -11.07 1.36 24.59
C ARG A 289 -11.54 2.00 23.30
N VAL A 290 -12.82 2.35 23.20
CA VAL A 290 -13.41 2.93 22.00
C VAL A 290 -14.05 4.28 22.27
N ARG A 291 -13.83 5.22 21.35
CA ARG A 291 -14.54 6.51 21.31
C ARG A 291 -15.59 6.52 20.22
N LYS A 292 -16.64 7.32 20.40
CA LYS A 292 -17.64 7.57 19.36
C LYS A 292 -16.98 8.07 18.07
N LEU A 293 -17.45 7.60 16.91
CA LEU A 293 -16.93 7.93 15.58
C LEU A 293 -15.46 7.53 15.33
N GLN A 294 -14.82 6.82 16.26
CA GLN A 294 -13.48 6.30 16.05
C GLN A 294 -13.52 5.22 14.98
N VAL A 295 -12.55 5.29 14.09
CA VAL A 295 -12.31 4.27 13.07
C VAL A 295 -11.43 3.19 13.68
N ILE A 296 -11.87 1.93 13.61
CA ILE A 296 -11.17 0.76 14.13
C ILE A 296 -11.06 -0.32 13.07
N TYR A 297 -9.96 -1.06 13.11
CA TYR A 297 -9.80 -2.26 12.32
C TYR A 297 -10.50 -3.42 13.02
N SER A 298 -11.23 -4.22 12.27
CA SER A 298 -11.92 -5.39 12.78
C SER A 298 -11.95 -6.48 11.73
N ARG A 299 -12.09 -7.72 12.16
CA ARG A 299 -12.18 -8.88 11.28
C ARG A 299 -13.60 -9.45 11.31
N ILE A 300 -14.10 -9.86 10.15
CA ILE A 300 -15.44 -10.44 10.01
C ILE A 300 -15.47 -11.83 10.62
N MET A 301 -16.35 -12.07 11.58
CA MET A 301 -16.58 -13.38 12.19
C MET A 301 -17.75 -14.11 11.53
N ASN A 302 -18.82 -13.37 11.25
CA ASN A 302 -20.05 -13.91 10.69
C ASN A 302 -20.82 -12.83 9.93
N ILE A 303 -21.50 -13.21 8.85
CA ILE A 303 -22.28 -12.30 8.00
C ILE A 303 -23.74 -12.75 8.03
N ASN A 304 -24.60 -11.92 8.60
CA ASN A 304 -26.05 -12.13 8.56
C ASN A 304 -26.64 -11.36 7.36
N ILE A 305 -26.89 -12.12 6.29
CA ILE A 305 -27.38 -11.63 5.00
C ILE A 305 -28.78 -11.01 5.13
N GLU A 306 -29.64 -11.55 6.00
CA GLU A 306 -31.04 -11.07 6.13
C GLU A 306 -31.14 -9.69 6.78
N ARG A 307 -30.24 -9.40 7.73
CA ARG A 307 -30.26 -8.15 8.50
C ARG A 307 -29.24 -7.12 8.02
N PHE A 308 -28.47 -7.43 6.97
CA PHE A 308 -27.32 -6.61 6.55
C PHE A 308 -26.40 -6.28 7.74
N SER A 309 -26.20 -7.28 8.61
CA SER A 309 -25.46 -7.11 9.86
C SER A 309 -24.31 -8.10 9.96
N VAL A 310 -23.19 -7.66 10.52
CA VAL A 310 -21.93 -8.37 10.52
C VAL A 310 -21.43 -8.47 11.95
N GLU A 311 -21.04 -9.67 12.37
CA GLU A 311 -20.34 -9.86 13.64
C GLU A 311 -18.85 -9.68 13.44
N LEU A 312 -18.21 -8.89 14.31
CA LEU A 312 -16.84 -8.43 14.15
C LEU A 312 -16.00 -8.72 15.41
N THR A 313 -14.70 -8.92 15.20
CA THR A 313 -13.68 -9.01 16.26
C THR A 313 -12.62 -7.93 16.11
N CYS A 314 -12.20 -7.34 17.23
CA CYS A 314 -11.15 -6.31 17.34
C CYS A 314 -10.00 -6.76 18.26
N LYS A 315 -9.94 -8.05 18.59
CA LYS A 315 -8.82 -8.66 19.34
C LYS A 315 -7.50 -8.51 18.61
N THR A 316 -6.42 -8.24 19.33
CA THR A 316 -5.10 -8.08 18.69
C THR A 316 -4.62 -9.41 18.12
N SER A 317 -4.96 -10.54 18.76
CA SER A 317 -4.69 -11.89 18.25
C SER A 317 -5.34 -12.11 16.88
N ASP A 318 -6.63 -11.80 16.77
CA ASP A 318 -7.45 -12.06 15.58
C ASP A 318 -7.10 -11.09 14.45
N LEU A 319 -6.75 -9.84 14.79
CA LEU A 319 -6.27 -8.87 13.81
C LEU A 319 -4.95 -9.32 13.18
N LYS A 320 -3.98 -9.74 14.02
CA LYS A 320 -2.69 -10.26 13.54
C LYS A 320 -2.82 -11.59 12.81
N ASP A 321 -3.90 -12.33 13.04
CA ASP A 321 -4.12 -13.67 12.50
C ASP A 321 -3.02 -14.63 12.95
N ALA A 322 -2.70 -14.60 14.25
CA ALA A 322 -1.58 -15.36 14.82
C ALA A 322 -1.73 -16.89 14.67
N GLU A 323 -2.96 -17.38 14.47
CA GLU A 323 -3.29 -18.80 14.29
C GLU A 323 -3.51 -19.17 12.82
N GLU A 324 -3.36 -18.22 11.88
CA GLU A 324 -3.63 -18.37 10.44
C GLU A 324 -5.01 -18.96 10.09
N THR A 325 -6.00 -18.76 10.97
CA THR A 325 -7.34 -19.34 10.83
C THR A 325 -8.22 -18.53 9.88
N TRP A 326 -7.91 -17.26 9.66
CA TRP A 326 -8.82 -16.33 8.99
C TRP A 326 -8.49 -16.01 7.54
N ARG A 327 -7.21 -16.06 7.16
CA ARG A 327 -6.82 -15.81 5.76
C ARG A 327 -7.22 -17.00 4.90
N PRO A 328 -7.72 -16.77 3.67
CA PRO A 328 -7.91 -17.84 2.70
C PRO A 328 -6.59 -18.60 2.52
N LYS A 329 -6.68 -19.91 2.34
CA LYS A 329 -5.51 -20.72 2.03
C LYS A 329 -4.87 -20.21 0.75
N LYS A 330 -3.57 -19.96 0.82
CA LYS A 330 -2.74 -19.65 -0.35
C LYS A 330 -2.80 -20.83 -1.32
N ASP A 331 -2.88 -20.53 -2.61
CA ASP A 331 -2.90 -21.55 -3.65
C ASP A 331 -1.55 -22.30 -3.74
N GLN A 332 -1.52 -23.38 -4.53
CA GLN A 332 -0.33 -24.22 -4.68
C GLN A 332 0.83 -23.52 -5.41
N TYR A 333 0.54 -22.54 -6.25
CA TYR A 333 1.52 -21.83 -7.08
C TYR A 333 2.03 -20.55 -6.39
N TYR A 334 1.54 -20.24 -5.20
CA TYR A 334 1.96 -19.07 -4.42
C TYR A 334 3.40 -19.24 -3.93
N ASP A 335 4.25 -18.30 -4.30
CA ASP A 335 5.66 -18.27 -3.91
C ASP A 335 5.81 -17.79 -2.46
N LYS A 336 5.79 -18.75 -1.53
CA LYS A 336 5.98 -18.51 -0.10
C LYS A 336 7.40 -18.04 0.22
N ASP A 337 8.39 -18.48 -0.54
CA ASP A 337 9.80 -18.15 -0.31
C ASP A 337 10.07 -16.67 -0.58
N GLU A 338 9.43 -16.11 -1.62
CA GLU A 338 9.57 -14.69 -1.94
C GLU A 338 8.82 -13.79 -0.95
N GLU A 339 7.63 -14.19 -0.49
CA GLU A 339 6.91 -13.48 0.58
C GLU A 339 7.73 -13.42 1.87
N ASP A 340 8.33 -14.53 2.28
CA ASP A 340 9.18 -14.58 3.48
C ASP A 340 10.39 -13.65 3.36
N LYS A 341 11.02 -13.59 2.18
CA LYS A 341 12.12 -12.66 1.92
C LYS A 341 11.66 -11.19 1.99
N ASP A 342 10.49 -10.88 1.46
CA ASP A 342 9.91 -9.53 1.51
C ASP A 342 9.56 -9.12 2.94
N LEU A 343 8.95 -10.01 3.73
CA LEU A 343 8.67 -9.78 5.15
C LEU A 343 9.95 -9.50 5.93
N GLN A 344 11.01 -10.29 5.71
CA GLN A 344 12.31 -10.07 6.33
C GLN A 344 12.95 -8.74 5.90
N ARG A 345 12.79 -8.33 4.64
CA ARG A 345 13.28 -7.04 4.15
C ARG A 345 12.55 -5.89 4.84
N MET A 346 11.23 -5.96 4.93
CA MET A 346 10.40 -4.95 5.60
C MET A 346 10.75 -4.82 7.09
N ASP A 347 10.98 -5.94 7.78
CA ASP A 347 11.34 -5.91 9.20
C ASP A 347 12.75 -5.37 9.43
N LYS A 348 13.72 -5.72 8.57
CA LYS A 348 15.05 -5.10 8.58
C LYS A 348 14.97 -3.58 8.35
N GLU A 349 14.15 -3.12 7.41
CA GLU A 349 13.95 -1.69 7.16
C GLU A 349 13.33 -0.97 8.37
N LYS A 350 12.33 -1.57 9.03
CA LYS A 350 11.74 -1.01 10.26
C LYS A 350 12.77 -0.92 11.37
N GLN A 351 13.59 -1.95 11.55
CA GLN A 351 14.67 -1.96 12.54
C GLN A 351 15.70 -0.86 12.25
N ILE A 352 16.10 -0.69 10.98
CA ILE A 352 17.02 0.37 10.57
C ILE A 352 16.42 1.75 10.84
N LYS A 353 15.15 1.98 10.49
CA LYS A 353 14.46 3.26 10.74
C LYS A 353 14.33 3.55 12.24
N GLN A 354 14.01 2.55 13.06
CA GLN A 354 13.96 2.69 14.51
C GLN A 354 15.35 2.98 15.11
N ALA A 355 16.40 2.30 14.63
CA ALA A 355 17.78 2.56 15.04
C ALA A 355 18.28 3.95 14.61
N GLN A 356 17.86 4.44 13.45
CA GLN A 356 18.16 5.81 13.00
C GLN A 356 17.43 6.86 13.84
N ALA A 357 16.17 6.59 14.22
CA ALA A 357 15.40 7.49 15.07
C ALA A 357 15.99 7.61 16.48
N SER A 358 16.57 6.54 17.03
CA SER A 358 17.22 6.57 18.36
C SER A 358 18.60 7.24 18.36
N LEU A 359 19.25 7.39 17.19
CA LEU A 359 20.54 8.08 17.03
C LEU A 359 20.42 9.59 16.77
N SER A 360 19.21 10.12 16.57
CA SER A 360 18.99 11.56 16.42
C SER A 360 19.19 12.28 17.76
N PHE A 361 20.17 13.18 17.83
CA PHE A 361 20.36 14.07 18.98
C PHE A 361 19.10 14.90 19.25
N VAL A 362 18.85 15.24 20.52
CA VAL A 362 17.71 16.07 20.94
C VAL A 362 17.86 17.47 20.37
N LYS A 363 16.91 17.90 19.53
CA LYS A 363 16.85 19.28 19.00
C LYS A 363 16.64 20.25 20.16
N ARG A 364 17.49 21.28 20.28
CA ARG A 364 17.40 22.29 21.36
C ARG A 364 17.00 23.65 20.82
N VAL A 365 16.31 24.44 21.62
CA VAL A 365 15.87 25.80 21.27
C VAL A 365 16.78 26.78 22.00
N ILE A 366 17.97 27.03 21.44
CA ILE A 366 18.94 28.01 21.96
C ILE A 366 19.00 29.17 20.96
N ALA A 367 18.66 30.36 21.42
CA ALA A 367 18.66 31.57 20.59
C ALA A 367 20.08 32.15 20.51
N HIS A 368 20.87 31.69 19.54
CA HIS A 368 22.22 32.19 19.29
C HIS A 368 22.58 32.06 17.80
N PRO A 369 23.15 33.09 17.14
CA PRO A 369 23.44 33.07 15.70
C PRO A 369 24.33 31.91 15.24
N SER A 370 25.31 31.51 16.08
CA SER A 370 26.23 30.42 15.78
C SER A 370 25.71 29.04 16.22
N PHE A 371 24.54 28.94 16.87
CA PHE A 371 23.99 27.66 17.32
C PHE A 371 23.07 27.03 16.26
N MET A 372 23.33 25.76 15.91
CA MET A 372 22.54 25.00 14.93
C MET A 372 22.34 23.55 15.39
N ASN A 373 21.10 23.06 15.25
CA ASN A 373 20.76 21.66 15.50
C ASN A 373 21.17 20.78 14.31
N VAL A 374 22.48 20.53 14.17
CA VAL A 374 23.06 19.74 13.08
C VAL A 374 24.00 18.64 13.61
N ASN A 375 24.11 17.53 12.89
CA ASN A 375 25.10 16.49 13.18
C ASN A 375 26.50 16.93 12.70
N TYR A 376 27.54 16.15 13.00
CA TYR A 376 28.91 16.47 12.59
C TYR A 376 29.08 16.58 11.06
N LYS A 377 28.47 15.68 10.28
CA LYS A 377 28.59 15.68 8.81
C LYS A 377 27.91 16.87 8.16
N ASP A 378 26.77 17.28 8.69
CA ASP A 378 26.05 18.46 8.22
C ASP A 378 26.76 19.74 8.64
N CYS A 379 27.36 19.77 9.84
CA CYS A 379 28.24 20.85 10.30
C CYS A 379 29.47 21.01 9.39
N GLU A 380 30.12 19.90 9.04
CA GLU A 380 31.26 19.88 8.11
C GLU A 380 30.88 20.48 6.75
N ARG A 381 29.72 20.09 6.19
CA ARG A 381 29.20 20.65 4.93
C ARG A 381 28.92 22.16 5.01
N LEU A 382 28.40 22.64 6.14
CA LEU A 382 28.10 24.06 6.35
C LEU A 382 29.37 24.90 6.57
N LEU A 383 30.39 24.36 7.23
CA LEU A 383 31.66 25.04 7.44
C LEU A 383 32.53 25.06 6.17
N MET A 384 32.35 24.12 5.24
CA MET A 384 33.06 24.14 3.97
C MET A 384 32.87 25.46 3.21
N THR A 385 31.65 26.00 3.18
CA THR A 385 31.33 27.25 2.46
C THR A 385 31.60 28.52 3.26
N ARG A 386 32.03 28.41 4.52
CA ARG A 386 32.26 29.53 5.44
C ARG A 386 33.73 29.96 5.46
N ASP A 387 34.00 31.13 6.03
CA ASP A 387 35.33 31.74 6.07
C ASP A 387 36.22 31.14 7.17
N LEU A 388 37.51 31.42 7.11
CA LEU A 388 38.49 30.96 8.12
C LEU A 388 38.15 31.59 9.48
N GLY A 389 38.13 30.76 10.53
CA GLY A 389 37.78 31.21 11.88
C GLY A 389 36.28 31.13 12.23
N ASP A 390 35.41 30.85 11.26
CA ASP A 390 33.98 30.68 11.54
C ASP A 390 33.71 29.43 12.40
N ALA A 391 32.81 29.57 13.37
CA ALA A 391 32.43 28.54 14.31
C ALA A 391 30.93 28.21 14.26
N ILE A 392 30.61 26.93 14.39
CA ILE A 392 29.25 26.41 14.57
C ILE A 392 29.19 25.67 15.91
N ILE A 393 28.21 26.03 16.72
CA ILE A 393 27.90 25.39 17.99
C ILE A 393 26.75 24.41 17.73
N ARG A 394 26.91 23.15 18.12
CA ARG A 394 25.91 22.10 17.91
C ARG A 394 25.72 21.25 19.18
N PRO A 395 24.56 20.59 19.35
CA PRO A 395 24.39 19.59 20.39
C PRO A 395 25.47 18.50 20.30
N SER A 396 26.02 18.09 21.44
CA SER A 396 26.97 16.98 21.50
C SER A 396 26.21 15.65 21.47
N SER A 397 26.79 14.65 20.81
CA SER A 397 26.31 13.26 20.86
C SER A 397 26.79 12.51 22.10
N LYS A 398 27.66 13.11 22.93
CA LYS A 398 28.21 12.48 24.13
C LYS A 398 27.20 12.45 25.27
N ALA A 399 26.53 13.57 25.54
CA ALA A 399 25.55 13.69 26.61
C ALA A 399 24.68 14.94 26.43
N ASN A 400 23.56 15.00 27.15
CA ASN A 400 22.64 16.13 27.14
C ASN A 400 23.21 17.40 27.79
N ASP A 401 24.28 17.28 28.57
CA ASP A 401 24.94 18.41 29.23
C ASP A 401 26.24 18.82 28.52
N HIS A 402 26.37 18.43 27.24
CA HIS A 402 27.50 18.79 26.41
C HIS A 402 27.04 19.51 25.13
N LEU A 403 27.83 20.50 24.75
CA LEU A 403 27.81 21.15 23.44
C LEU A 403 29.14 20.88 22.73
N THR A 404 29.12 20.90 21.40
CA THR A 404 30.36 20.85 20.62
C THR A 404 30.47 22.10 19.77
N ILE A 405 31.59 22.82 19.91
CA ILE A 405 31.95 23.94 19.06
C ILE A 405 32.86 23.39 17.97
N THR A 406 32.38 23.39 16.74
CA THR A 406 33.18 23.04 15.56
C THR A 406 33.56 24.33 14.84
N TRP A 407 34.85 24.62 14.68
CA TRP A 407 35.32 25.80 13.95
C TRP A 407 36.34 25.44 12.87
N LYS A 408 36.40 26.29 11.83
CA LYS A 408 37.24 26.08 10.64
C LYS A 408 38.61 26.71 10.83
N LEU A 409 39.68 25.90 10.77
CA LEU A 409 41.06 26.40 10.81
C LEU A 409 41.54 26.76 9.40
N VAL A 410 41.45 25.79 8.49
CA VAL A 410 41.83 25.88 7.07
C VAL A 410 40.86 24.99 6.30
N ASP A 411 40.72 25.20 4.99
CA ASP A 411 39.95 24.30 4.12
C ASP A 411 40.37 22.83 4.33
N GLY A 412 39.40 21.99 4.69
CA GLY A 412 39.60 20.58 4.99
C GLY A 412 40.06 20.24 6.42
N VAL A 413 40.31 21.23 7.30
CA VAL A 413 40.72 21.00 8.70
C VAL A 413 39.81 21.73 9.67
N LEU A 414 38.99 20.97 10.40
CA LEU A 414 38.05 21.45 11.42
C LEU A 414 38.52 21.03 12.83
N HIS A 415 38.28 21.88 13.82
CA HIS A 415 38.50 21.54 15.23
C HIS A 415 37.18 21.46 15.98
N ASN A 416 36.99 20.36 16.73
CA ASN A 416 35.85 20.14 17.59
C ASN A 416 36.25 20.28 19.05
N ILE A 417 35.68 21.28 19.74
CA ILE A 417 35.88 21.55 21.16
C ILE A 417 34.63 21.09 21.90
N ASP A 418 34.81 20.33 22.97
CA ASP A 418 33.72 19.86 23.84
C ASP A 418 33.51 20.85 24.97
N VAL A 419 32.27 21.30 25.14
CA VAL A 419 31.86 22.29 26.15
C VAL A 419 30.89 21.61 27.11
N ILE A 420 31.22 21.62 28.39
CA ILE A 420 30.41 21.01 29.44
C ILE A 420 29.50 22.09 30.03
N GLU A 421 28.19 21.84 30.04
CA GLU A 421 27.19 22.73 30.61
C GLU A 421 26.92 22.36 32.08
N LYS A 422 26.93 23.33 32.99
CA LYS A 422 26.51 23.17 34.39
C LYS A 422 25.34 24.09 34.74
N SER A 423 24.63 23.72 35.81
CA SER A 423 23.50 24.48 36.36
C SER A 423 22.37 24.69 35.35
N LYS A 424 21.87 23.58 34.78
CA LYS A 424 20.86 23.57 33.72
C LYS A 424 19.43 23.52 34.29
N PRO A 425 18.52 24.44 33.91
CA PRO A 425 17.14 24.44 34.40
C PRO A 425 16.27 23.36 33.73
N ASN A 426 16.54 23.01 32.46
CA ASN A 426 15.85 21.97 31.70
C ASN A 426 16.78 21.46 30.59
N SER A 427 16.67 20.19 30.18
CA SER A 427 17.49 19.53 29.16
C SER A 427 17.51 20.24 27.80
N PHE A 428 16.53 21.09 27.51
CA PHE A 428 16.39 21.85 26.26
C PHE A 428 17.01 23.26 26.28
N SER A 429 17.29 23.81 27.46
CA SER A 429 17.85 25.16 27.66
C SER A 429 19.36 25.13 27.77
N LEU A 430 20.04 26.25 27.51
CA LEU A 430 21.48 26.41 27.75
C LEU A 430 21.77 26.43 29.27
N GLY A 431 22.86 25.81 29.71
CA GLY A 431 23.34 25.91 31.10
C GLY A 431 23.79 27.32 31.49
N LYS A 432 23.75 27.66 32.79
CA LYS A 432 24.21 28.98 33.30
C LYS A 432 25.74 29.12 33.37
N ARG A 433 26.47 28.00 33.31
CA ARG A 433 27.94 27.98 33.29
C ARG A 433 28.41 27.00 32.23
N LEU A 434 29.36 27.44 31.42
CA LEU A 434 29.95 26.66 30.34
C LEU A 434 31.42 26.44 30.65
N LEU A 435 31.88 25.20 30.56
CA LEU A 435 33.23 24.82 30.94
C LEU A 435 33.95 24.21 29.74
N ILE A 436 35.14 24.71 29.45
CA ILE A 436 36.05 24.11 28.49
C ILE A 436 37.22 23.52 29.28
N VAL A 437 37.45 22.23 29.08
CA VAL A 437 38.58 21.51 29.71
C VAL A 437 39.70 21.42 28.67
N ASP A 438 40.87 22.00 28.97
CA ASP A 438 42.04 21.78 28.11
C ASP A 438 42.50 20.31 28.26
N PRO A 439 42.49 19.52 27.17
CA PRO A 439 42.82 18.10 27.24
C PRO A 439 44.28 17.82 27.68
N ARG A 440 45.18 18.80 27.61
CA ARG A 440 46.59 18.64 28.00
C ARG A 440 46.89 19.10 29.41
N THR A 441 46.43 20.29 29.81
CA THR A 441 46.75 20.85 31.13
C THR A 441 45.72 20.43 32.19
N GLN A 442 44.58 19.87 31.78
CA GLN A 442 43.43 19.58 32.65
C GLN A 442 42.91 20.83 33.38
N GLU A 443 43.29 22.01 32.91
CA GLU A 443 42.77 23.27 33.40
C GLU A 443 41.34 23.46 32.89
N ILE A 444 40.50 24.01 33.76
CA ILE A 444 39.08 24.23 33.50
C ILE A 444 38.87 25.73 33.37
N GLU A 445 38.50 26.18 32.17
CA GLU A 445 38.09 27.55 31.93
C GLU A 445 36.56 27.66 32.01
N GLU A 446 36.08 28.58 32.87
CA GLU A 446 34.66 28.89 33.06
C GLU A 446 34.24 30.09 32.20
N PHE A 447 33.08 29.97 31.55
CA PHE A 447 32.45 30.99 30.70
C PHE A 447 30.98 31.17 31.09
N GLU A 448 30.48 32.39 30.95
CA GLU A 448 29.11 32.76 31.29
C GLU A 448 28.13 32.50 30.14
N ASP A 449 28.53 32.81 28.90
CA ASP A 449 27.71 32.63 27.71
C ASP A 449 28.50 32.13 26.48
N LEU A 450 27.79 31.89 25.37
CA LEU A 450 28.39 31.38 24.13
C LEU A 450 29.22 32.46 23.40
N ASP A 451 28.84 33.73 23.51
CA ASP A 451 29.54 34.84 22.86
C ASP A 451 30.90 35.10 23.51
N GLU A 452 31.00 34.98 24.84
CA GLU A 452 32.25 35.04 25.60
C GLU A 452 33.22 33.95 25.15
N ILE A 453 32.75 32.71 24.97
CA ILE A 453 33.59 31.61 24.43
C ILE A 453 34.10 31.97 23.03
N LEU A 454 33.23 32.45 22.15
CA LEU A 454 33.63 32.82 20.79
C LEU A 454 34.65 33.97 20.80
N ALA A 455 34.46 34.97 21.66
CA ALA A 455 35.31 36.16 21.72
C ALA A 455 36.64 35.93 22.44
N ARG A 456 36.66 35.17 23.54
CA ARG A 456 37.84 34.95 24.40
C ARG A 456 38.64 33.72 24.01
N TYR A 457 37.99 32.67 23.50
CA TYR A 457 38.65 31.40 23.18
C TYR A 457 38.90 31.26 21.67
N ILE A 458 37.84 31.34 20.85
CA ILE A 458 37.94 31.05 19.41
C ILE A 458 38.62 32.18 18.65
N LYS A 459 38.22 33.44 18.87
CA LYS A 459 38.71 34.59 18.09
C LYS A 459 40.23 34.81 18.20
N PRO A 460 40.88 34.74 19.37
CA PRO A 460 42.34 34.84 19.45
C PRO A 460 43.04 33.69 18.72
N MET A 461 42.52 32.46 18.83
CA MET A 461 43.07 31.31 18.11
C MET A 461 42.92 31.45 16.59
N ALA A 462 41.77 31.94 16.12
CA ALA A 462 41.52 32.22 14.72
C ALA A 462 42.47 33.30 14.17
N ASN A 463 42.74 34.36 14.93
CA ASN A 463 43.71 35.39 14.56
C ASN A 463 45.12 34.80 14.40
N PHE A 464 45.57 33.96 15.34
CA PHE A 464 46.87 33.29 15.21
C PHE A 464 46.94 32.39 13.98
N VAL A 465 45.87 31.64 13.68
CA VAL A 465 45.79 30.83 12.46
C VAL A 465 45.89 31.71 11.22
N ALA A 466 45.15 32.83 11.17
CA ALA A 466 45.19 33.76 10.06
C ALA A 466 46.61 34.34 9.84
N ASP A 467 47.30 34.75 10.91
CA ASP A 467 48.67 35.24 10.87
C ASP A 467 49.64 34.18 10.31
N ILE A 468 49.47 32.92 10.71
CA ILE A 468 50.29 31.81 10.22
C ILE A 468 50.02 31.52 8.76
N VAL A 469 48.77 31.51 8.33
CA VAL A 469 48.38 31.21 6.93
C VAL A 469 48.89 32.29 5.98
N VAL A 470 48.88 33.56 6.40
CA VAL A 470 49.38 34.70 5.61
C VAL A 470 50.92 34.74 5.55
N HIS A 471 51.61 34.08 6.48
CA HIS A 471 53.07 34.14 6.56
C HIS A 471 53.76 33.55 5.31
N LYS A 472 54.78 34.25 4.78
CA LYS A 472 55.47 33.93 3.50
C LYS A 472 56.00 32.49 3.34
N TYR A 473 56.34 31.84 4.45
CA TYR A 473 56.84 30.45 4.47
C TYR A 473 55.78 29.42 4.85
N TYR A 474 54.52 29.82 4.95
CA TYR A 474 53.41 28.90 5.04
C TYR A 474 53.24 28.16 3.71
N ARG A 475 52.93 26.87 3.79
CA ARG A 475 52.65 26.00 2.66
C ARG A 475 51.36 25.24 2.96
N ASN A 476 50.34 25.49 2.15
CA ASN A 476 49.13 24.69 2.16
C ASN A 476 49.37 23.44 1.31
N LEU A 477 49.49 22.28 1.96
CA LEU A 477 49.77 21.01 1.28
C LEU A 477 48.51 20.35 0.68
N SER A 478 47.33 20.96 0.85
CA SER A 478 46.06 20.51 0.28
C SER A 478 45.79 21.09 -1.12
N GLN A 479 46.60 22.06 -1.57
CA GLN A 479 46.54 22.63 -2.93
C GLN A 479 47.76 22.17 -3.75
N PRO A 480 47.60 21.88 -5.06
CA PRO A 480 48.71 21.44 -5.90
C PRO A 480 49.81 22.52 -5.96
N VAL A 481 51.07 22.10 -5.77
CA VAL A 481 52.24 22.99 -5.78
C VAL A 481 52.38 23.63 -7.17
N PRO A 482 52.40 24.97 -7.31
CA PRO A 482 52.68 25.59 -8.59
C PRO A 482 54.15 25.31 -8.97
N SER A 483 54.34 24.58 -10.08
CA SER A 483 55.64 24.33 -10.67
C SER A 483 56.25 25.65 -11.16
N SER A 484 57.47 25.94 -10.72
CA SER A 484 58.20 27.15 -11.07
C SER A 484 58.67 27.11 -12.53
N THR A 485 58.09 27.95 -13.40
CA THR A 485 58.76 28.47 -14.60
C THR A 485 58.21 29.88 -14.87
N PRO A 486 59.04 30.94 -14.95
CA PRO A 486 58.55 32.28 -15.29
C PRO A 486 58.50 32.43 -16.82
N ALA A 487 57.31 32.58 -17.38
CA ALA A 487 57.12 33.09 -18.73
C ALA A 487 55.88 34.01 -18.79
N SER A 488 56.18 35.31 -18.91
CA SER A 488 55.45 36.36 -19.63
C SER A 488 53.92 36.29 -19.83
N SER A 489 53.26 37.34 -19.31
CA SER A 489 52.16 38.12 -19.91
C SER A 489 50.88 37.41 -20.40
N SER A 490 49.78 37.55 -19.65
CA SER A 490 48.53 38.23 -20.05
C SER A 490 47.40 37.90 -19.08
N ILE A 491 46.62 38.92 -18.72
CA ILE A 491 45.46 38.83 -17.82
C ILE A 491 44.23 38.47 -18.64
N GLN A 492 43.56 37.37 -18.30
CA GLN A 492 42.18 37.04 -18.64
C GLN A 492 41.52 36.41 -17.39
N PRO A 493 40.27 36.75 -17.04
CA PRO A 493 39.60 36.21 -15.85
C PRO A 493 39.09 34.80 -16.12
N ILE A 494 39.54 33.83 -15.32
CA ILE A 494 39.09 32.43 -15.39
C ILE A 494 37.86 32.27 -14.50
N THR A 495 36.76 31.88 -15.13
CA THR A 495 35.49 31.44 -14.56
C THR A 495 35.64 30.24 -13.62
N ALA A 496 34.78 30.20 -12.60
CA ALA A 496 34.71 29.21 -11.53
C ALA A 496 34.88 27.76 -12.00
N VAL A 497 35.94 27.10 -11.51
CA VAL A 497 36.16 25.66 -11.63
C VAL A 497 35.78 25.03 -10.29
N THR A 498 34.79 24.14 -10.32
CA THR A 498 34.34 23.32 -9.20
C THR A 498 35.51 22.49 -8.67
N SER A 499 36.09 22.91 -7.55
CA SER A 499 37.25 22.27 -6.93
C SER A 499 36.83 20.97 -6.23
N THR A 500 37.12 19.82 -6.84
CA THR A 500 37.26 18.55 -6.11
C THR A 500 38.50 18.66 -5.22
N GLN A 501 38.32 19.10 -3.97
CA GLN A 501 39.42 19.22 -3.01
C GLN A 501 39.94 17.82 -2.63
N ILE A 502 41.24 17.60 -2.85
CA ILE A 502 41.97 16.43 -2.35
C ILE A 502 41.99 16.55 -0.81
N PRO A 503 41.65 15.50 -0.04
CA PRO A 503 41.75 15.55 1.41
C PRO A 503 43.17 15.92 1.84
N PRO A 504 43.34 16.75 2.88
CA PRO A 504 44.66 17.19 3.31
C PRO A 504 45.55 15.97 3.63
N PRO A 505 46.84 15.97 3.21
CA PRO A 505 47.72 14.83 3.40
C PRO A 505 47.85 14.49 4.89
N ASN A 506 48.04 13.20 5.19
CA ASN A 506 48.29 12.75 6.56
C ASN A 506 49.62 13.30 7.09
N SER A 507 49.87 13.17 8.41
CA SER A 507 51.07 13.77 9.03
C SER A 507 52.38 13.23 8.42
N GLN A 508 52.42 11.95 8.03
CA GLN A 508 53.60 11.32 7.44
C GLN A 508 53.87 11.77 6.00
N GLU A 509 52.82 11.91 5.19
CA GLU A 509 52.89 12.45 3.83
C GLU A 509 53.30 13.91 3.84
N SER A 510 52.73 14.71 4.75
CA SER A 510 53.11 16.10 4.96
C SER A 510 54.61 16.23 5.24
N ILE A 511 55.14 15.38 6.12
CA ILE A 511 56.58 15.31 6.43
C ILE A 511 57.40 14.91 5.19
N LYS A 512 56.96 13.92 4.40
CA LYS A 512 57.64 13.50 3.17
C LYS A 512 57.71 14.62 2.12
N ILE A 513 56.60 15.33 1.89
CA ILE A 513 56.54 16.44 0.95
C ILE A 513 57.49 17.56 1.39
N LEU A 514 57.43 17.93 2.68
CA LEU A 514 58.29 18.97 3.23
C LEU A 514 59.77 18.57 3.22
N ASN A 515 60.10 17.29 3.41
CA ASN A 515 61.46 16.78 3.27
C ASN A 515 62.01 16.99 1.87
N ASN A 516 61.23 16.67 0.84
CA ASN A 516 61.65 16.88 -0.54
C ASN A 516 61.87 18.38 -0.83
N LEU A 517 60.94 19.23 -0.39
CA LEU A 517 61.05 20.69 -0.57
C LEU A 517 62.29 21.29 0.13
N LEU A 518 62.56 20.87 1.36
CA LEU A 518 63.73 21.32 2.11
C LEU A 518 65.04 20.83 1.48
N CYS A 519 65.10 19.57 1.05
CA CYS A 519 66.26 19.00 0.36
C CYS A 519 66.54 19.72 -0.97
N ASP A 520 65.51 19.98 -1.78
CA ASP A 520 65.63 20.68 -3.06
C ASP A 520 66.17 22.10 -2.87
N ASP A 521 65.67 22.81 -1.86
CA ASP A 521 66.12 24.15 -1.56
C ASP A 521 67.52 24.22 -0.98
N LYS A 522 67.90 23.24 -0.15
CA LYS A 522 69.26 23.10 0.37
C LYS A 522 70.25 22.79 -0.75
N ARG A 523 69.84 22.01 -1.76
CA ARG A 523 70.63 21.80 -3.00
C ARG A 523 70.83 23.09 -3.78
N ARG A 524 69.77 23.90 -3.93
CA ARG A 524 69.81 25.17 -4.68
C ARG A 524 70.60 26.27 -3.94
N ASN A 525 70.52 26.34 -2.61
CA ASN A 525 71.18 27.37 -1.80
C ASN A 525 71.79 26.77 -0.52
N PRO A 526 73.00 26.17 -0.58
CA PRO A 526 73.57 25.43 0.55
C PRO A 526 73.82 26.25 1.82
N THR A 527 74.12 27.54 1.68
CA THR A 527 74.46 28.46 2.79
C THR A 527 73.24 28.97 3.56
N ARG A 528 72.03 28.92 2.98
CA ARG A 528 70.82 29.46 3.60
C ARG A 528 69.99 28.35 4.26
N ILE A 529 69.57 28.56 5.49
CA ILE A 529 68.64 27.67 6.20
C ILE A 529 67.22 28.11 5.83
N ARG A 530 66.47 27.25 5.14
CA ARG A 530 65.04 27.47 4.86
C ARG A 530 64.18 26.72 5.86
N TYR A 531 63.03 27.31 6.17
CA TYR A 531 62.00 26.70 6.99
C TYR A 531 60.63 26.86 6.32
N TYR A 532 59.73 25.93 6.60
CA TYR A 532 58.36 25.89 6.11
C TYR A 532 57.40 25.64 7.28
N ILE A 533 56.21 26.23 7.18
CA ILE A 533 55.13 26.05 8.15
C ILE A 533 53.95 25.39 7.42
N THR A 534 53.37 24.34 7.98
CA THR A 534 52.11 23.76 7.50
C THR A 534 51.19 23.44 8.66
N ILE A 535 49.88 23.37 8.42
CA ILE A 535 48.91 22.86 9.39
C ILE A 535 48.93 21.33 9.43
N SER A 536 48.67 20.72 10.58
CA SER A 536 48.43 19.27 10.71
C SER A 536 46.95 18.95 10.50
N SER A 537 46.66 17.98 9.63
CA SER A 537 45.31 17.46 9.38
C SER A 537 44.80 16.53 10.48
N GLU A 538 45.70 15.82 11.17
CA GLU A 538 45.38 14.85 12.23
C GLU A 538 45.30 15.49 13.63
N LEU A 539 46.09 16.54 13.86
CA LEU A 539 46.19 17.21 15.14
C LEU A 539 45.70 18.66 15.01
N PRO A 540 44.41 18.91 15.28
CA PRO A 540 43.87 20.26 15.31
C PRO A 540 44.69 21.16 16.24
N THR A 541 44.78 22.45 15.90
CA THR A 541 45.57 23.49 16.61
C THR A 541 47.09 23.31 16.60
N LYS A 542 47.62 22.25 15.98
CA LYS A 542 49.07 22.06 15.80
C LYS A 542 49.52 22.39 14.38
N PHE A 543 50.64 23.09 14.32
CA PHE A 543 51.34 23.45 13.09
C PHE A 543 52.73 22.86 13.12
N LEU A 544 53.19 22.41 11.96
CA LEU A 544 54.48 21.79 11.77
C LEU A 544 55.45 22.84 11.21
N LEU A 545 56.50 23.14 11.98
CA LEU A 545 57.65 23.93 11.58
C LEU A 545 58.76 22.98 11.11
N SER A 546 59.07 23.01 9.83
CA SER A 546 60.07 22.12 9.20
C SER A 546 61.25 22.91 8.68
N TYR A 547 62.47 22.57 9.06
CA TYR A 547 63.69 23.31 8.69
C TYR A 547 64.90 22.40 8.52
N MET A 548 65.91 22.84 7.76
CA MET A 548 67.08 22.02 7.43
C MET A 548 68.39 22.81 7.64
N PRO A 549 68.95 22.81 8.87
CA PRO A 549 70.16 23.56 9.16
C PRO A 549 71.40 22.91 8.53
N THR A 550 71.53 21.58 8.65
CA THR A 550 72.65 20.78 8.13
C THR A 550 72.19 19.93 6.93
N ARG A 551 72.47 18.61 6.94
CA ARG A 551 72.03 17.65 5.91
C ARG A 551 70.77 16.89 6.30
N LYS A 552 70.25 17.06 7.53
CA LYS A 552 69.04 16.40 8.01
C LYS A 552 67.92 17.41 8.21
N PRO A 553 66.73 17.19 7.62
CA PRO A 553 65.55 17.99 7.92
C PRO A 553 65.03 17.67 9.33
N ILE A 554 64.51 18.69 10.00
CA ILE A 554 63.96 18.65 11.36
C ILE A 554 62.52 19.15 11.28
N HIS A 555 61.60 18.45 11.97
CA HIS A 555 60.18 18.78 12.03
C HIS A 555 59.77 18.92 13.49
N GLU A 556 59.31 20.10 13.88
CA GLU A 556 58.82 20.36 15.23
C GLU A 556 57.39 20.90 15.18
N TYR A 557 56.56 20.48 16.14
CA TYR A 557 55.21 21.02 16.28
C TYR A 557 55.21 22.23 17.21
N PHE A 558 54.48 23.26 16.80
CA PHE A 558 54.00 24.30 17.72
C PHE A 558 52.48 24.23 17.82
N THR A 559 51.93 24.65 18.95
CA THR A 559 50.49 24.57 19.25
C THR A 559 49.94 25.98 19.43
N ILE A 560 48.79 26.25 18.83
CA ILE A 560 48.03 27.49 19.09
C ILE A 560 47.18 27.27 20.34
N GLN A 561 47.26 28.21 21.28
CA GLN A 561 46.42 28.31 22.46
C GLN A 561 45.80 29.72 22.50
N PRO A 562 44.69 29.94 23.21
CA PRO A 562 44.10 31.27 23.36
C PRO A 562 45.08 32.31 23.92
N THR A 563 46.00 31.86 24.79
CA THR A 563 47.02 32.70 25.45
C THR A 563 48.25 32.98 24.58
N GLY A 564 48.41 32.29 23.43
CA GLY A 564 49.54 32.49 22.53
C GLY A 564 49.97 31.23 21.77
N ILE A 565 51.13 31.32 21.12
CA ILE A 565 51.73 30.23 20.36
C ILE A 565 52.77 29.51 21.22
N ARG A 566 52.49 28.25 21.58
CA ARG A 566 53.44 27.43 22.33
C ARG A 566 54.39 26.70 21.38
N PHE A 567 55.69 26.98 21.53
CA PHE A 567 56.76 26.26 20.84
C PHE A 567 57.79 25.78 21.86
N ARG A 568 58.06 24.47 21.86
CA ARG A 568 58.83 23.78 22.90
C ARG A 568 58.21 24.04 24.30
N THR A 569 58.97 24.59 25.25
CA THR A 569 58.52 24.88 26.62
C THR A 569 57.89 26.27 26.79
N ASN A 570 58.07 27.17 25.83
CA ASN A 570 57.71 28.58 25.97
C ASN A 570 56.43 28.91 25.20
N VAL A 571 55.70 29.91 25.69
CA VAL A 571 54.52 30.50 25.03
C VAL A 571 54.87 31.90 24.55
N TYR A 572 54.62 32.17 23.28
CA TYR A 572 54.93 33.44 22.61
C TYR A 572 53.65 34.18 22.27
N PRO A 573 53.61 35.52 22.42
CA PRO A 573 52.40 36.29 22.16
C PRO A 573 52.12 36.49 20.66
N SER A 574 53.12 36.32 19.77
CA SER A 574 52.94 36.40 18.33
C SER A 574 53.79 35.38 17.57
N LEU A 575 53.41 35.13 16.30
CA LEU A 575 54.19 34.27 15.40
C LEU A 575 55.60 34.84 15.18
N ASN A 576 55.73 36.15 15.08
CA ASN A 576 57.01 36.81 14.85
C ASN A 576 57.96 36.62 16.03
N ASP A 577 57.46 36.71 17.26
CA ASP A 577 58.28 36.50 18.48
C ASP A 577 58.77 35.05 18.56
N MET A 578 57.87 34.09 18.31
CA MET A 578 58.23 32.67 18.22
C MET A 578 59.31 32.44 17.15
N LEU A 579 59.14 33.02 15.96
CA LEU A 579 60.08 32.87 14.85
C LEU A 579 61.42 33.57 15.11
N ASN A 580 61.43 34.73 15.76
CA ASN A 580 62.66 35.44 16.11
C ASN A 580 63.45 34.65 17.17
N TRP A 581 62.77 34.12 18.17
CA TRP A 581 63.38 33.21 19.13
C TRP A 581 63.92 31.95 18.43
N PHE A 582 63.12 31.32 17.57
CA PHE A 582 63.52 30.14 16.79
C PHE A 582 64.77 30.39 15.94
N LYS A 583 64.87 31.54 15.25
CA LYS A 583 66.04 31.87 14.41
C LYS A 583 67.36 31.94 15.20
N ILE A 584 67.29 32.20 16.50
CA ILE A 584 68.46 32.21 17.39
C ILE A 584 68.71 30.82 17.98
N HIS A 585 67.65 30.10 18.37
CA HIS A 585 67.72 28.85 19.14
C HIS A 585 67.42 27.58 18.31
N TYR A 586 67.50 27.66 16.97
CA TYR A 586 67.23 26.51 16.09
C TYR A 586 68.27 25.38 16.25
N ALA A 587 69.48 25.72 16.68
CA ALA A 587 70.58 24.77 16.88
C ALA A 587 70.59 24.16 18.28
N ASP A 588 69.78 24.69 19.20
CA ASP A 588 69.72 24.20 20.58
C ASP A 588 69.19 22.76 20.59
N ASN A 589 70.01 21.86 21.11
CA ASN A 589 69.71 20.45 21.18
C ASN A 589 68.65 20.22 22.26
N GLN A 590 67.42 19.87 21.88
CA GLN A 590 66.40 19.42 22.83
C GLN A 590 66.31 17.89 22.78
N VAL A 591 66.43 17.28 23.96
CA VAL A 591 66.10 15.87 24.21
C VAL A 591 64.62 15.69 23.86
N THR A 592 64.33 14.98 22.77
CA THR A 592 62.98 14.55 22.42
C THR A 592 62.40 13.68 23.55
N PRO A 593 61.22 14.00 24.12
CA PRO A 593 60.39 12.98 24.73
C PRO A 593 59.89 12.07 23.60
N SER A 594 60.12 10.76 23.75
CA SER A 594 59.61 9.74 22.83
C SER A 594 58.10 9.86 22.59
N PRO A 595 57.58 9.48 21.41
CA PRO A 595 56.15 9.42 21.17
C PRO A 595 55.50 8.47 22.16
N ILE A 596 54.41 8.93 22.81
CA ILE A 596 53.52 8.09 23.60
C ILE A 596 52.97 6.99 22.68
N THR A 597 53.49 5.78 22.84
CA THR A 597 52.91 4.57 22.28
C THR A 597 51.51 4.40 22.85
N ARG A 598 50.54 4.14 21.97
CA ARG A 598 49.20 3.67 22.36
C ARG A 598 49.37 2.53 23.34
N SER A 599 48.89 2.72 24.57
CA SER A 599 48.61 1.64 25.51
C SER A 599 47.56 0.74 24.88
N SER A 600 47.99 -0.37 24.32
CA SER A 600 47.17 -1.57 24.22
C SER A 600 47.07 -2.12 25.64
N ARG A 601 45.88 -2.02 26.24
CA ARG A 601 45.53 -2.78 27.44
C ARG A 601 45.52 -4.26 27.05
N HIS A 602 46.61 -4.96 27.36
CA HIS A 602 46.49 -6.32 27.87
C HIS A 602 46.20 -6.22 29.36
N HIS A 603 45.02 -6.71 29.74
CA HIS A 603 44.77 -7.15 31.10
C HIS A 603 45.59 -8.40 31.37
N THR A 604 46.51 -8.32 32.33
CA THR A 604 46.76 -9.45 33.22
C THR A 604 47.17 -8.92 34.59
N SER A 605 46.25 -9.10 35.52
CA SER A 605 46.43 -8.95 36.97
C SER A 605 47.25 -10.11 37.53
N THR A 606 48.15 -9.76 38.42
CA THR A 606 48.91 -10.65 39.31
C THR A 606 48.00 -11.53 40.16
N VAL A 607 48.31 -12.84 40.26
CA VAL A 607 48.24 -13.58 41.54
C VAL A 607 49.38 -14.60 41.56
N THR A 608 50.07 -14.61 42.69
CA THR A 608 51.04 -15.57 43.21
C THR A 608 50.58 -17.04 43.17
N ASN A 609 51.45 -17.99 42.79
CA ASN A 609 51.99 -19.03 43.70
C ASN A 609 52.74 -20.17 42.95
N THR A 610 53.67 -20.74 43.71
CA THR A 610 54.69 -21.79 43.49
C THR A 610 54.22 -23.14 42.89
N PRO A 611 55.18 -24.03 42.48
CA PRO A 611 55.04 -24.95 41.36
C PRO A 611 54.72 -26.42 41.74
N ALA A 612 54.26 -27.20 40.75
CA ALA A 612 54.26 -28.67 40.76
C ALA A 612 54.50 -29.25 39.34
N PRO A 613 54.97 -30.51 39.20
CA PRO A 613 55.81 -30.96 38.08
C PRO A 613 55.04 -31.94 37.14
N PRO A 614 55.66 -32.84 36.34
CA PRO A 614 55.47 -32.89 34.88
C PRO A 614 54.72 -34.13 34.33
N ILE A 615 54.47 -34.08 33.02
CA ILE A 615 53.82 -35.03 32.09
C ILE A 615 54.45 -36.45 32.14
N PRO A 616 53.75 -37.52 31.72
CA PRO A 616 54.08 -38.08 30.40
C PRO A 616 52.94 -38.76 29.58
N THR A 617 53.11 -38.72 28.24
CA THR A 617 52.87 -39.79 27.21
C THR A 617 51.47 -40.39 27.01
N GLY A 618 50.86 -40.27 25.82
CA GLY A 618 51.02 -41.19 24.65
C GLY A 618 49.70 -41.98 24.48
N GLY A 619 49.15 -42.37 23.34
CA GLY A 619 49.42 -42.23 21.91
C GLY A 619 48.21 -42.79 21.12
N SER A 620 48.12 -42.42 19.84
CA SER A 620 47.70 -43.21 18.67
C SER A 620 46.33 -43.96 18.60
N SER A 621 45.53 -43.50 17.64
CA SER A 621 44.97 -44.27 16.50
C SER A 621 43.72 -45.17 16.63
N SER A 622 42.67 -44.71 15.91
CA SER A 622 42.01 -45.39 14.78
C SER A 622 40.66 -46.12 14.95
N ARG A 623 39.86 -45.94 13.87
CA ARG A 623 38.79 -46.76 13.27
C ARG A 623 37.32 -46.53 13.67
N THR A 624 36.56 -46.45 12.58
CA THR A 624 35.11 -46.31 12.30
C THR A 624 34.34 -47.65 12.51
N PRO A 625 33.11 -47.84 11.97
CA PRO A 625 31.81 -47.48 12.54
C PRO A 625 30.81 -48.68 12.61
N THR A 626 29.75 -48.61 13.41
CA THR A 626 28.52 -49.45 13.35
C THR A 626 27.48 -48.77 14.27
N GLY A 627 26.16 -48.74 14.06
CA GLY A 627 25.24 -49.55 13.28
C GLY A 627 24.12 -50.06 14.21
N SER A 628 22.86 -49.80 13.83
CA SER A 628 21.58 -50.43 14.25
C SER A 628 20.85 -50.05 15.57
N SER A 629 19.60 -49.57 15.38
CA SER A 629 18.28 -50.10 15.86
C SER A 629 18.10 -50.45 17.35
N SER A 630 16.98 -50.25 18.08
CA SER A 630 15.55 -49.98 17.80
C SER A 630 14.78 -49.95 19.15
N MET A 631 13.57 -49.36 19.18
CA MET A 631 12.42 -49.67 20.08
C MET A 631 12.59 -49.28 21.57
N SER A 632 11.60 -48.90 22.38
CA SER A 632 10.16 -48.57 22.30
C SER A 632 9.71 -48.20 23.74
N LEU A 633 8.49 -47.63 23.86
CA LEU A 633 7.59 -47.69 25.03
C LEU A 633 7.72 -46.67 26.19
N SER A 634 6.73 -45.76 26.20
CA SER A 634 5.81 -45.42 27.29
C SER A 634 6.33 -45.17 28.72
N SER A 635 5.93 -44.05 29.32
CA SER A 635 5.07 -43.99 30.54
C SER A 635 4.85 -42.53 31.03
N THR A 636 3.62 -42.22 31.44
CA THR A 636 3.18 -41.10 32.29
C THR A 636 3.84 -41.15 33.69
N PRO A 637 3.95 -40.05 34.48
CA PRO A 637 2.89 -39.59 35.43
C PRO A 637 2.79 -38.04 35.58
N VAL A 638 1.64 -37.41 35.89
CA VAL A 638 0.93 -37.19 37.18
C VAL A 638 1.70 -36.39 38.28
N VAL A 639 1.44 -35.08 38.33
CA VAL A 639 0.98 -34.17 39.42
C VAL A 639 1.52 -34.27 40.89
N ASN A 640 2.20 -33.16 41.31
CA ASN A 640 2.27 -32.41 42.61
C ASN A 640 2.98 -32.97 43.87
N PRO A 641 3.30 -32.13 44.90
CA PRO A 641 3.58 -30.66 44.97
C PRO A 641 4.86 -30.32 45.80
N GLY A 642 5.34 -29.08 45.79
CA GLY A 642 6.34 -28.62 46.78
C GLY A 642 7.01 -27.29 46.48
N SER A 643 6.73 -26.31 47.34
CA SER A 643 7.25 -24.94 47.40
C SER A 643 8.77 -24.79 47.38
N LEU A 644 9.27 -23.69 46.81
CA LEU A 644 10.20 -22.74 47.45
C LEU A 644 10.23 -21.44 46.61
N THR A 645 10.17 -20.29 47.29
CA THR A 645 10.15 -18.91 46.77
C THR A 645 11.51 -18.50 46.17
N PRO A 646 11.61 -17.38 45.41
CA PRO A 646 11.93 -16.09 46.05
C PRO A 646 11.21 -14.84 45.50
N ALA A 647 11.29 -13.80 46.34
CA ALA A 647 10.74 -12.45 46.31
C ALA A 647 11.12 -11.61 45.06
N VAL A 648 10.16 -10.91 44.43
CA VAL A 648 9.74 -9.49 44.61
C VAL A 648 10.84 -8.45 44.28
N THR A 649 10.62 -7.71 43.18
CA THR A 649 10.43 -6.24 43.21
C THR A 649 9.85 -5.75 41.88
N PRO A 650 8.84 -4.84 41.89
CA PRO A 650 8.11 -4.41 40.70
C PRO A 650 8.63 -3.09 40.12
N SER A 651 8.53 -2.95 38.80
CA SER A 651 8.66 -1.68 38.07
C SER A 651 7.26 -1.15 37.73
N PRO A 652 6.89 0.10 38.08
CA PRO A 652 5.59 0.63 37.71
C PRO A 652 5.65 1.47 36.43
N LEU A 653 4.63 1.20 35.62
CA LEU A 653 4.17 1.91 34.44
C LEU A 653 3.43 3.19 34.84
N ALA A 654 3.22 4.08 33.87
CA ALA A 654 2.55 5.39 33.93
C ALA A 654 1.13 5.43 34.54
N ALA A 655 0.79 6.58 35.15
CA ALA A 655 -0.54 7.21 35.37
C ALA A 655 -0.34 8.43 36.31
N ALA A 656 -1.05 9.56 36.34
CA ALA A 656 -2.29 10.04 35.74
C ALA A 656 -2.38 11.58 35.84
N ILE A 657 -3.43 12.09 35.19
CA ILE A 657 -3.99 13.45 35.13
C ILE A 657 -4.73 13.84 36.44
N ALA A 658 -4.71 15.14 36.79
CA ALA A 658 -5.80 16.00 37.33
C ALA A 658 -5.16 17.18 38.09
N ALA A 659 -5.64 18.42 38.17
CA ALA A 659 -6.73 19.23 37.63
C ALA A 659 -6.42 20.68 38.08
N TYR A 660 -7.00 21.72 37.44
CA TYR A 660 -7.66 22.85 38.11
C TYR A 660 -8.16 23.87 37.07
N ASN A 661 -9.47 24.12 37.08
CA ASN A 661 -10.14 25.29 36.52
C ASN A 661 -10.75 26.06 37.70
N PHE A 662 -10.54 27.38 37.76
CA PHE A 662 -11.49 28.33 38.35
C PHE A 662 -11.07 29.74 37.90
N ALA A 663 -11.89 30.41 37.09
CA ALA A 663 -11.85 31.86 36.93
C ALA A 663 -13.22 32.37 36.48
N THR A 664 -13.89 33.09 37.39
CA THR A 664 -15.04 33.95 37.13
C THR A 664 -14.76 35.35 37.68
N SER A 665 -15.35 36.35 37.01
CA SER A 665 -15.60 37.75 37.37
C SER A 665 -14.68 38.87 36.83
N THR A 666 -15.38 39.74 36.08
CA THR A 666 -15.19 41.03 35.37
C THR A 666 -14.63 42.21 36.19
N PRO A 667 -14.31 43.44 35.65
CA PRO A 667 -14.94 44.14 34.50
C PRO A 667 -14.07 45.03 33.56
N LEU A 668 -14.78 45.58 32.56
CA LEU A 668 -14.46 46.40 31.37
C LEU A 668 -13.58 47.67 31.59
N PRO A 669 -13.11 48.31 30.50
CA PRO A 669 -13.91 49.42 29.96
C PRO A 669 -14.14 49.39 28.43
N HIS A 670 -15.23 50.05 28.05
CA HIS A 670 -15.77 50.29 26.72
C HIS A 670 -14.80 50.92 25.70
N ASN A 671 -14.93 50.51 24.44
CA ASN A 671 -15.11 51.49 23.37
C ASN A 671 -15.95 50.92 22.20
N ASN A 672 -17.06 51.62 21.92
CA ASN A 672 -17.98 51.38 20.82
C ASN A 672 -17.35 51.81 19.49
N PHE A 673 -17.37 50.93 18.48
CA PHE A 673 -17.65 51.35 17.11
C PHE A 673 -18.43 50.24 16.39
N SER A 674 -19.67 50.58 16.04
CA SER A 674 -20.56 49.81 15.21
C SER A 674 -20.16 50.04 13.75
N THR A 675 -19.87 48.96 13.01
CA THR A 675 -19.89 49.00 11.54
C THR A 675 -20.43 47.68 11.02
N THR A 676 -21.63 47.76 10.46
CA THR A 676 -22.35 46.71 9.76
C THR A 676 -21.61 46.30 8.49
N MET A 677 -21.21 45.02 8.40
CA MET A 677 -20.66 44.43 7.17
C MET A 677 -21.74 43.57 6.48
N PRO A 678 -21.86 43.66 5.13
CA PRO A 678 -22.91 42.98 4.36
C PRO A 678 -22.64 41.48 4.19
N PRO A 679 -23.67 40.65 3.91
CA PRO A 679 -23.53 39.21 3.76
C PRO A 679 -22.72 38.82 2.50
N PRO A 680 -21.99 37.68 2.53
CA PRO A 680 -21.22 37.19 1.39
C PRO A 680 -22.13 36.68 0.25
N PRO A 681 -21.69 36.75 -1.02
CA PRO A 681 -22.47 36.29 -2.17
C PRO A 681 -22.60 34.76 -2.20
N PRO A 682 -23.67 34.22 -2.82
CA PRO A 682 -23.94 32.78 -2.85
C PRO A 682 -22.92 32.02 -3.73
N PRO A 683 -22.65 30.73 -3.42
CA PRO A 683 -21.72 29.90 -4.18
C PRO A 683 -22.24 29.57 -5.59
N PRO A 684 -21.34 29.39 -6.58
CA PRO A 684 -21.73 29.09 -7.96
C PRO A 684 -22.30 27.68 -8.09
N ILE A 685 -23.36 27.57 -8.89
CA ILE A 685 -24.07 26.32 -9.23
C ILE A 685 -23.14 25.40 -10.03
N PRO A 686 -22.99 24.10 -9.67
CA PRO A 686 -22.20 23.16 -10.46
C PRO A 686 -22.91 22.82 -11.79
N ARG A 687 -22.23 23.08 -12.91
CA ARG A 687 -22.62 22.56 -14.24
C ARG A 687 -22.44 21.04 -14.28
N MET A 688 -23.49 20.32 -14.64
CA MET A 688 -23.45 18.90 -15.00
C MET A 688 -22.53 18.68 -16.22
N PRO A 689 -21.61 17.70 -16.19
CA PRO A 689 -20.88 17.30 -17.38
C PRO A 689 -21.71 16.33 -18.23
N SER A 690 -21.98 16.70 -19.48
CA SER A 690 -22.51 15.83 -20.53
C SER A 690 -21.38 14.94 -21.06
N SER A 691 -21.41 13.64 -20.75
CA SER A 691 -20.49 12.65 -21.33
C SER A 691 -21.24 11.76 -22.32
N THR A 692 -21.20 12.13 -23.60
CA THR A 692 -21.44 11.26 -24.74
C THR A 692 -20.11 10.56 -25.11
N PRO A 693 -20.03 9.23 -25.18
CA PRO A 693 -18.83 8.57 -25.68
C PRO A 693 -18.74 8.66 -27.22
N LEU A 694 -17.56 9.08 -27.69
CA LEU A 694 -17.12 9.09 -29.08
C LEU A 694 -16.98 7.66 -29.62
N HIS A 695 -17.67 7.35 -30.73
CA HIS A 695 -17.48 6.12 -31.50
C HIS A 695 -16.52 6.40 -32.67
N PRO A 696 -15.51 5.56 -32.97
CA PRO A 696 -14.65 5.74 -34.13
C PRO A 696 -15.43 5.53 -35.43
N SER A 697 -15.35 6.50 -36.35
CA SER A 697 -15.90 6.43 -37.70
C SER A 697 -15.06 5.48 -38.58
N MET A 698 -15.65 4.36 -39.01
CA MET A 698 -15.14 3.55 -40.12
C MET A 698 -15.70 4.12 -41.42
N MET A 699 -14.81 4.72 -42.22
CA MET A 699 -15.07 5.22 -43.57
C MET A 699 -15.28 4.02 -44.53
N LEU A 700 -16.42 3.99 -45.22
CA LEU A 700 -16.67 3.09 -46.36
C LEU A 700 -16.22 3.79 -47.66
N PRO A 701 -15.57 3.08 -48.61
CA PRO A 701 -15.25 3.63 -49.92
C PRO A 701 -16.51 3.70 -50.83
N PRO A 702 -16.53 4.59 -51.84
CA PRO A 702 -17.68 4.77 -52.72
C PRO A 702 -17.85 3.62 -53.74
N PRO A 703 -19.08 3.39 -54.26
CA PRO A 703 -19.35 2.32 -55.23
C PRO A 703 -18.87 2.69 -56.66
N PRO A 704 -18.58 1.70 -57.53
CA PRO A 704 -18.21 1.95 -58.92
C PRO A 704 -19.44 2.32 -59.79
N PRO A 705 -19.24 2.95 -60.96
CA PRO A 705 -20.33 3.50 -61.77
C PRO A 705 -21.21 2.44 -62.46
N LEU A 706 -22.48 2.78 -62.61
CA LEU A 706 -23.62 2.04 -63.21
C LEU A 706 -23.48 1.59 -64.69
N ALA A 707 -22.30 1.65 -65.30
CA ALA A 707 -22.11 1.45 -66.74
C ALA A 707 -21.87 -0.02 -67.16
N LEU A 708 -21.65 -0.96 -66.24
CA LEU A 708 -21.41 -2.37 -66.56
C LEU A 708 -22.63 -3.29 -66.36
N TYR A 709 -23.74 -2.78 -65.84
CA TYR A 709 -24.93 -3.59 -65.54
C TYR A 709 -25.94 -3.67 -66.71
N GLN A 710 -25.85 -2.75 -67.69
CA GLN A 710 -26.79 -2.70 -68.82
C GLN A 710 -26.40 -3.58 -70.03
N GLN A 711 -25.21 -4.18 -70.05
CA GLN A 711 -24.79 -5.09 -71.12
C GLN A 711 -25.06 -6.57 -70.84
N MET A 712 -25.51 -6.94 -69.63
CA MET A 712 -25.80 -8.34 -69.26
C MET A 712 -27.29 -8.74 -69.35
N LEU A 713 -28.18 -7.82 -69.74
CA LEU A 713 -29.63 -8.05 -69.79
C LEU A 713 -30.19 -8.37 -71.20
N GLN A 714 -29.34 -8.72 -72.17
CA GLN A 714 -29.74 -8.96 -73.57
C GLN A 714 -29.52 -10.38 -74.10
N SER A 715 -29.67 -11.43 -73.28
CA SER A 715 -29.75 -12.80 -73.80
C SER A 715 -30.83 -13.61 -73.07
N ASN A 716 -31.90 -13.92 -73.80
CA ASN A 716 -33.02 -14.79 -73.39
C ASN A 716 -32.66 -16.29 -73.67
N PRO A 717 -33.47 -17.30 -73.30
CA PRO A 717 -33.02 -18.35 -72.38
C PRO A 717 -33.34 -19.76 -72.91
N MET A 718 -32.36 -20.65 -73.13
CA MET A 718 -32.64 -22.10 -73.19
C MET A 718 -31.36 -22.91 -73.02
N GLN A 719 -31.38 -23.83 -72.06
CA GLN A 719 -30.87 -25.21 -72.08
C GLN A 719 -30.27 -25.62 -70.74
N MET A 720 -30.88 -26.68 -70.19
CA MET A 720 -30.35 -27.50 -69.11
C MET A 720 -28.96 -28.03 -69.46
N GLN A 721 -28.01 -27.95 -68.52
CA GLN A 721 -27.05 -29.03 -68.28
C GLN A 721 -26.33 -28.83 -66.94
N GLN A 722 -26.23 -29.93 -66.19
CA GLN A 722 -25.51 -30.07 -64.92
C GLN A 722 -24.03 -29.69 -65.09
N TRP A 723 -23.47 -28.99 -64.10
CA TRP A 723 -22.03 -28.85 -63.91
C TRP A 723 -21.65 -29.20 -62.46
N PRO A 724 -20.44 -29.77 -62.23
CA PRO A 724 -20.12 -30.51 -61.02
C PRO A 724 -19.82 -29.57 -59.83
N LEU A 725 -20.14 -30.04 -58.63
CA LEU A 725 -19.76 -29.38 -57.38
C LEU A 725 -18.23 -29.37 -57.20
N PRO A 726 -17.63 -28.28 -56.69
CA PRO A 726 -16.21 -28.24 -56.35
C PRO A 726 -15.94 -29.08 -55.08
N PRO A 727 -14.70 -29.58 -54.88
CA PRO A 727 -14.40 -30.50 -53.79
C PRO A 727 -14.42 -29.81 -52.42
N VAL A 728 -14.94 -30.53 -51.42
CA VAL A 728 -14.96 -30.16 -50.01
C VAL A 728 -13.54 -30.20 -49.44
N PRO A 729 -13.06 -29.16 -48.72
CA PRO A 729 -11.76 -29.20 -48.07
C PRO A 729 -11.75 -30.15 -46.86
N PRO A 730 -10.61 -30.77 -46.51
CA PRO A 730 -10.53 -31.75 -45.43
C PRO A 730 -10.69 -31.09 -44.04
N PRO A 731 -11.17 -31.84 -43.03
CA PRO A 731 -11.35 -31.33 -41.68
C PRO A 731 -9.99 -31.12 -40.98
N LEU A 732 -9.88 -30.03 -40.22
CA LEU A 732 -8.73 -29.73 -39.36
C LEU A 732 -8.68 -30.71 -38.17
N PRO A 733 -7.48 -31.14 -37.73
CA PRO A 733 -7.33 -32.12 -36.67
C PRO A 733 -7.67 -31.54 -35.28
N THR A 734 -8.44 -32.32 -34.53
CA THR A 734 -8.82 -32.14 -33.13
C THR A 734 -7.60 -32.16 -32.22
N GLN A 735 -7.31 -31.05 -31.52
CA GLN A 735 -6.41 -31.05 -30.38
C GLN A 735 -7.12 -31.66 -29.17
N GLN A 736 -6.61 -32.81 -28.72
CA GLN A 736 -6.95 -33.41 -27.43
C GLN A 736 -6.39 -32.52 -26.31
N TYR A 737 -7.27 -32.05 -25.43
CA TYR A 737 -6.89 -31.57 -24.10
C TYR A 737 -6.79 -32.78 -23.17
N TYR A 738 -5.63 -32.97 -22.56
CA TYR A 738 -5.44 -33.74 -21.33
C TYR A 738 -5.58 -32.83 -20.12
#